data_AF-A0A7C8BS50-F1
#
_entry.id   AF-A0A7C8BS50-F1
#
_cell.length_a   1.000
_cell.length_b   1.000
_cell.length_c   1.000
_cell.angle_alpha   90.00
_cell.angle_beta   90.00
_cell.angle_gamma   90.00
#
_symmetry.space_group_name_H-M   'P 1'
#
loop_
_entity.id
_entity.type
_entity.pdbx_description
1 polymer ?
#
loop_
_entity_poly.entity_id
_entity_poly.type
_entity_poly.pdbx_seq_one_letter_code
_entity_poly.pdbx_strand_id
1 'polypeptide(L)'
;MFDFFRKKNNGGRDGDKGGPDGASRSSAGEGGAADPSDKTTRDVLGEFITAPLPDAVDGLLFRVSMADGANPAPGFEAYAARLLSDAEAPTLRAIAVEHPVELRRLNTTELFWSVFDDSTISAGARGTILRIESVLDRLALISKLMEDGNGAVAATAYSEEQCSEADWRVLRSIANDAGDYLGAADRDNKLDTQYGTTGTRGGNWDLATRFAAACEAMVLPFRLEYRFVCDASTGTIVADVSTPAPDVFPKSRYDAAAGQWVDNTPRRADAAAAYGLRLAALIAAAAFGCSVGITRVVINEKEGSIAGATVMSLEFGRIPFTMGTMAKIRSGEFASPESECNPGLLFDMLHLQNRAIDLADDGTLRPVEPLAVELAVVRTPVAEDDRELSPELRDLLHADVVRDLDVMSEQNADLAARYRAIMDEKDDSLLLAVAQLEDIVAETSKATEEEEAARALREAGVTVKPLYCENVFARYLTSVVESDPTVRYQRLSDIGQAARSSLSRIYRDMGDLDAAEAQARVCIELAPTSAPAFNDLITCFAEGDHYDRIIEVTKDALRVAVTGNDISYIFYRLAFAYWQTGRLREALACYLRVPETSPMGEAALRERNDLLSEMGNNVPGNDWDPTACLRTAGVPLAPLDDVMEVVGRALVLLCDQNMPLAAAPLASLVASTQRNDILHAVAASLRQGV
;
A
#
# COMPACT_ATOMS: atom_id res chain seq x y z
N MET A 1 -13.89 -11.76 -9.75
CA MET A 1 -13.45 -12.86 -8.84
C MET A 1 -12.26 -13.56 -9.50
N PHE A 2 -11.07 -13.38 -8.92
CA PHE A 2 -9.75 -13.54 -9.56
C PHE A 2 -9.28 -14.99 -9.65
N ASP A 3 -9.06 -15.49 -10.86
CA ASP A 3 -8.34 -16.76 -11.08
C ASP A 3 -7.58 -16.67 -12.41
N PHE A 4 -6.40 -16.04 -12.40
CA PHE A 4 -5.61 -15.85 -13.62
C PHE A 4 -4.10 -15.85 -13.40
N PHE A 5 -3.55 -16.76 -12.58
CA PHE A 5 -2.12 -17.08 -12.63
C PHE A 5 -1.82 -18.55 -12.32
N ARG A 6 -1.92 -19.40 -13.34
CA ARG A 6 -1.19 -20.69 -13.38
C ARG A 6 -0.29 -20.70 -14.61
N LYS A 7 0.93 -20.17 -14.45
CA LYS A 7 1.96 -20.18 -15.49
C LYS A 7 2.49 -21.62 -15.64
N LYS A 8 2.36 -22.15 -16.86
CA LYS A 8 2.77 -23.48 -17.28
C LYS A 8 4.24 -23.41 -17.71
N ASN A 9 5.14 -24.02 -16.94
CA ASN A 9 6.51 -24.26 -17.37
C ASN A 9 6.52 -25.56 -18.20
N ASN A 10 6.76 -25.43 -19.50
CA ASN A 10 7.00 -26.56 -20.40
C ASN A 10 8.41 -26.42 -20.97
N GLY A 11 9.31 -27.29 -20.52
CA GLY A 11 10.63 -27.51 -21.13
C GLY A 11 10.87 -29.01 -21.18
N GLY A 12 10.64 -29.61 -22.35
CA GLY A 12 10.85 -31.04 -22.59
C GLY A 12 12.28 -31.35 -23.04
N ARG A 13 12.78 -32.51 -22.63
CA ARG A 13 13.61 -33.41 -23.47
C ARG A 13 13.72 -34.81 -22.88
N ASP A 14 13.04 -35.74 -23.56
CA ASP A 14 13.33 -37.12 -23.92
C ASP A 14 14.26 -38.02 -23.08
N GLY A 15 13.78 -39.24 -22.80
CA GLY A 15 14.56 -40.37 -22.29
C GLY A 15 13.72 -41.62 -21.98
N ASP A 16 13.22 -42.26 -23.03
CA ASP A 16 12.47 -43.52 -23.10
C ASP A 16 13.00 -44.71 -22.26
N LYS A 17 12.09 -45.49 -21.64
CA LYS A 17 12.06 -46.99 -21.64
C LYS A 17 10.91 -47.60 -20.81
N GLY A 18 9.97 -48.25 -21.52
CA GLY A 18 9.48 -49.62 -21.25
C GLY A 18 8.37 -49.87 -20.20
N GLY A 19 7.17 -50.25 -20.66
CA GLY A 19 5.96 -50.62 -19.87
C GLY A 19 5.99 -52.00 -19.16
N PRO A 20 4.85 -52.70 -18.91
CA PRO A 20 3.50 -52.52 -19.47
C PRO A 20 2.32 -52.46 -18.46
N ASP A 21 1.17 -52.17 -19.07
CA ASP A 21 -0.22 -52.12 -18.58
C ASP A 21 -0.63 -53.07 -17.45
N GLY A 22 -1.29 -52.48 -16.44
CA GLY A 22 -2.17 -53.16 -15.49
C GLY A 22 -3.42 -52.31 -15.28
N ALA A 23 -4.48 -52.65 -16.00
CA ALA A 23 -5.79 -52.02 -15.84
C ALA A 23 -6.35 -52.25 -14.42
N SER A 24 -6.61 -51.18 -13.67
CA SER A 24 -7.46 -51.23 -12.48
C SER A 24 -8.55 -50.18 -12.59
N ARG A 25 -9.77 -50.69 -12.65
CA ARG A 25 -11.05 -49.99 -12.69
C ARG A 25 -11.16 -48.92 -11.61
N SER A 26 -11.65 -47.76 -12.01
CA SER A 26 -12.21 -46.73 -11.14
C SER A 26 -13.38 -47.30 -10.35
N SER A 27 -13.23 -47.44 -9.04
CA SER A 27 -14.34 -47.36 -8.10
C SER A 27 -14.34 -45.96 -7.51
N ALA A 28 -15.37 -45.18 -7.84
CA ALA A 28 -15.73 -43.99 -7.09
C ALA A 28 -15.93 -44.41 -5.63
N GLY A 29 -14.99 -44.01 -4.77
CA GLY A 29 -15.08 -44.13 -3.32
C GLY A 29 -15.61 -42.81 -2.77
N GLU A 30 -16.69 -42.92 -2.00
CA GLU A 30 -17.27 -41.87 -1.17
C GLU A 30 -16.19 -41.14 -0.36
N GLY A 31 -16.30 -39.81 -0.27
CA GLY A 31 -15.41 -38.99 0.53
C GLY A 31 -15.52 -39.33 2.01
N GLY A 32 -14.65 -40.22 2.48
CA GLY A 32 -14.38 -40.38 3.90
C GLY A 32 -13.54 -39.21 4.38
N ALA A 33 -14.03 -38.48 5.38
CA ALA A 33 -13.21 -37.55 6.14
C ALA A 33 -12.00 -38.31 6.71
N ALA A 34 -10.79 -37.77 6.54
CA ALA A 34 -9.59 -38.33 7.14
C ALA A 34 -9.79 -38.49 8.67
N ASP A 35 -9.28 -39.59 9.23
CA ASP A 35 -9.30 -39.83 10.67
C ASP A 35 -8.58 -38.64 11.37
N PRO A 36 -9.11 -38.05 12.47
CA PRO A 36 -8.50 -36.88 13.13
C PRO A 36 -7.04 -37.09 13.55
N SER A 37 -6.59 -38.34 13.61
CA SER A 37 -5.25 -38.79 13.94
C SER A 37 -4.20 -38.52 12.84
N ASP A 38 -4.62 -38.30 11.57
CA ASP A 38 -3.73 -38.14 10.42
C ASP A 38 -3.48 -36.68 10.00
N LYS A 39 -4.17 -35.71 10.61
CA LYS A 39 -4.00 -34.28 10.27
C LYS A 39 -2.64 -33.75 10.73
N THR A 40 -2.01 -32.95 9.87
CA THR A 40 -0.82 -32.18 10.24
C THR A 40 -1.21 -30.82 10.83
N THR A 41 -0.29 -30.18 11.54
CA THR A 41 -0.47 -28.79 12.03
C THR A 41 -0.75 -27.82 10.88
N ARG A 42 -0.15 -28.06 9.69
CA ARG A 42 -0.43 -27.28 8.47
C ARG A 42 -1.84 -27.49 7.95
N ASP A 43 -2.38 -28.69 8.03
CA ASP A 43 -3.76 -28.99 7.63
C ASP A 43 -4.76 -28.26 8.54
N VAL A 44 -4.52 -28.29 9.86
CA VAL A 44 -5.32 -27.53 10.84
C VAL A 44 -5.33 -26.04 10.51
N LEU A 45 -4.17 -25.45 10.23
CA LEU A 45 -4.05 -24.04 9.86
C LEU A 45 -4.64 -23.73 8.48
N GLY A 46 -4.59 -24.69 7.55
CA GLY A 46 -5.15 -24.56 6.20
C GLY A 46 -6.66 -24.39 6.20
N GLU A 47 -7.37 -24.98 7.18
CA GLU A 47 -8.83 -24.88 7.28
C GLU A 47 -9.31 -23.42 7.37
N PHE A 48 -8.56 -22.55 8.06
CA PHE A 48 -8.88 -21.13 8.23
C PHE A 48 -8.87 -20.30 6.94
N ILE A 49 -8.30 -20.83 5.86
CA ILE A 49 -8.24 -20.16 4.54
C ILE A 49 -9.23 -20.80 3.56
N THR A 50 -9.65 -22.04 3.82
CA THR A 50 -10.56 -22.78 2.93
C THR A 50 -12.04 -22.54 3.23
N ALA A 51 -12.36 -22.01 4.40
CA ALA A 51 -13.71 -21.67 4.82
C ALA A 51 -13.78 -20.20 5.28
N PRO A 52 -14.98 -19.58 5.31
CA PRO A 52 -15.16 -18.28 5.95
C PRO A 52 -14.60 -18.32 7.38
N LEU A 53 -13.83 -17.31 7.76
CA LEU A 53 -13.08 -17.30 9.02
C LEU A 53 -13.96 -17.62 10.27
N PRO A 54 -15.18 -17.06 10.43
CA PRO A 54 -16.05 -17.43 11.54
C PRO A 54 -16.44 -18.92 11.57
N ASP A 55 -16.64 -19.53 10.40
CA ASP A 55 -17.01 -20.95 10.29
C ASP A 55 -15.84 -21.86 10.65
N ALA A 56 -14.62 -21.49 10.23
CA ALA A 56 -13.41 -22.21 10.60
C ALA A 56 -13.14 -22.17 12.12
N VAL A 57 -13.30 -20.99 12.73
CA VAL A 57 -13.20 -20.80 14.19
C VAL A 57 -14.23 -21.66 14.92
N ASP A 58 -15.51 -21.52 14.58
CA ASP A 58 -16.59 -22.25 15.25
C ASP A 58 -16.46 -23.77 15.05
N GLY A 59 -16.02 -24.20 13.86
CA GLY A 59 -15.76 -25.59 13.52
C GLY A 59 -14.67 -26.21 14.41
N LEU A 60 -13.53 -25.52 14.59
CA LEU A 60 -12.46 -25.98 15.47
C LEU A 60 -12.93 -26.06 16.94
N LEU A 61 -13.58 -25.00 17.44
CA LEU A 61 -14.10 -24.95 18.81
C LEU A 61 -15.10 -26.09 19.08
N PHE A 62 -16.00 -26.34 18.12
CA PHE A 62 -16.97 -27.43 18.20
C PHE A 62 -16.27 -28.79 18.24
N ARG A 63 -15.31 -29.06 17.34
CA ARG A 63 -14.58 -30.34 17.31
C ARG A 63 -13.87 -30.62 18.64
N VAL A 64 -13.18 -29.62 19.19
CA VAL A 64 -12.49 -29.76 20.48
C VAL A 64 -13.49 -29.97 21.63
N SER A 65 -14.64 -29.29 21.62
CA SER A 65 -15.68 -29.47 22.64
C SER A 65 -16.32 -30.87 22.65
N MET A 66 -16.26 -31.58 21.52
CA MET A 66 -16.79 -32.93 21.35
C MET A 66 -15.78 -34.02 21.74
N ALA A 67 -14.52 -33.66 22.01
CA ALA A 67 -13.49 -34.61 22.38
C ALA A 67 -13.70 -35.13 23.82
N ASP A 68 -13.38 -36.40 24.05
CA ASP A 68 -13.52 -37.04 25.36
C ASP A 68 -12.28 -37.86 25.73
N GLY A 69 -12.29 -38.50 26.89
CA GLY A 69 -11.15 -39.30 27.37
C GLY A 69 -10.86 -40.55 26.51
N ALA A 70 -11.81 -41.01 25.69
CA ALA A 70 -11.61 -42.13 24.78
C ALA A 70 -11.06 -41.66 23.42
N ASN A 71 -11.39 -40.45 22.99
CA ASN A 71 -10.91 -39.84 21.76
C ASN A 71 -10.51 -38.37 22.01
N PRO A 72 -9.33 -38.11 22.61
CA PRO A 72 -8.91 -36.76 22.96
C PRO A 72 -8.59 -35.94 21.71
N ALA A 73 -8.81 -34.62 21.78
CA ALA A 73 -8.42 -33.71 20.72
C ALA A 73 -6.89 -33.71 20.55
N PRO A 74 -6.35 -33.58 19.32
CA PRO A 74 -4.93 -33.34 19.11
C PRO A 74 -4.45 -32.13 19.92
N GLY A 75 -3.28 -32.21 20.54
CA GLY A 75 -2.83 -31.16 21.47
C GLY A 75 -2.66 -29.79 20.80
N PHE A 76 -2.30 -29.75 19.51
CA PHE A 76 -2.26 -28.52 18.74
C PHE A 76 -3.66 -27.91 18.51
N GLU A 77 -4.67 -28.73 18.17
CA GLU A 77 -6.06 -28.27 18.01
C GLU A 77 -6.65 -27.79 19.35
N ALA A 78 -6.40 -28.53 20.43
CA ALA A 78 -6.86 -28.17 21.77
C ALA A 78 -6.25 -26.83 22.23
N TYR A 79 -4.96 -26.62 21.99
CA TYR A 79 -4.29 -25.36 22.32
C TYR A 79 -4.79 -24.19 21.45
N ALA A 80 -4.98 -24.41 20.15
CA ALA A 80 -5.56 -23.41 19.26
C ALA A 80 -6.97 -22.99 19.69
N ALA A 81 -7.83 -23.96 20.04
CA ALA A 81 -9.17 -23.69 20.56
C ALA A 81 -9.14 -22.90 21.87
N ARG A 82 -8.19 -23.18 22.77
CA ARG A 82 -7.98 -22.40 24.00
C ARG A 82 -7.62 -20.94 23.69
N LEU A 83 -6.61 -20.71 22.85
CA LEU A 83 -6.19 -19.35 22.51
C LEU A 83 -7.29 -18.55 21.79
N LEU A 84 -8.03 -19.18 20.88
CA LEU A 84 -9.16 -18.54 20.19
C LEU A 84 -10.31 -18.21 21.16
N SER A 85 -10.59 -19.09 22.13
CA SER A 85 -11.57 -18.81 23.19
C SER A 85 -11.11 -17.63 24.05
N ASP A 86 -9.83 -17.61 24.45
CA ASP A 86 -9.22 -16.53 25.22
C ASP A 86 -9.27 -15.18 24.46
N ALA A 87 -9.16 -15.21 23.13
CA ALA A 87 -9.24 -14.07 22.22
C ALA A 87 -10.68 -13.62 21.91
N GLU A 88 -11.69 -14.26 22.49
CA GLU A 88 -13.12 -13.97 22.27
C GLU A 88 -13.57 -14.19 20.82
N ALA A 89 -12.93 -15.15 20.14
CA ALA A 89 -13.20 -15.47 18.74
C ALA A 89 -14.68 -15.81 18.40
N PRO A 90 -15.51 -16.39 19.30
CA PRO A 90 -16.94 -16.58 19.02
C PRO A 90 -17.72 -15.28 18.71
N THR A 91 -17.21 -14.12 19.11
CA THR A 91 -17.81 -12.82 18.78
C THR A 91 -17.55 -12.38 17.34
N LEU A 92 -16.58 -13.00 16.65
CA LEU A 92 -16.18 -12.66 15.28
C LEU A 92 -17.35 -12.79 14.29
N ARG A 93 -18.25 -13.76 14.50
CA ARG A 93 -19.40 -13.95 13.60
C ARG A 93 -20.30 -12.72 13.54
N ALA A 94 -20.55 -12.06 14.66
CA ALA A 94 -21.36 -10.84 14.69
C ALA A 94 -20.67 -9.70 13.93
N ILE A 95 -19.35 -9.58 14.07
CA ILE A 95 -18.53 -8.59 13.35
C ILE A 95 -18.56 -8.86 11.83
N ALA A 96 -18.36 -10.12 11.44
CA ALA A 96 -18.28 -10.54 10.03
C ALA A 96 -19.61 -10.42 9.26
N VAL A 97 -20.75 -10.33 9.96
CA VAL A 97 -22.07 -10.06 9.35
C VAL A 97 -22.19 -8.60 8.93
N GLU A 98 -21.63 -7.67 9.71
CA GLU A 98 -21.72 -6.24 9.46
C GLU A 98 -20.57 -5.73 8.57
N HIS A 99 -19.39 -6.36 8.69
CA HIS A 99 -18.17 -5.94 8.00
C HIS A 99 -17.52 -7.16 7.32
N PRO A 100 -17.24 -7.11 6.01
CA PRO A 100 -16.48 -8.16 5.34
C PRO A 100 -15.09 -8.31 5.97
N VAL A 101 -14.78 -9.51 6.48
CA VAL A 101 -13.46 -9.88 7.01
C VAL A 101 -12.94 -11.07 6.20
N GLU A 102 -11.88 -10.84 5.44
CA GLU A 102 -11.16 -11.91 4.74
C GLU A 102 -9.87 -12.25 5.47
N LEU A 103 -9.44 -13.51 5.43
CA LEU A 103 -8.13 -13.93 5.92
C LEU A 103 -7.30 -14.45 4.75
N ARG A 104 -6.07 -13.95 4.64
CA ARG A 104 -5.11 -14.38 3.62
C ARG A 104 -3.88 -14.95 4.28
N ARG A 105 -3.13 -15.76 3.53
CA ARG A 105 -1.79 -16.21 3.94
C ARG A 105 -0.75 -15.56 3.04
N LEU A 106 0.18 -14.84 3.65
CA LEU A 106 1.21 -14.09 2.96
C LEU A 106 2.27 -15.03 2.40
N ASN A 107 2.65 -14.85 1.14
CA ASN A 107 3.67 -15.69 0.51
C ASN A 107 5.10 -15.41 1.02
N THR A 108 5.33 -14.22 1.60
CA THR A 108 6.64 -13.76 2.05
C THR A 108 7.00 -14.29 3.44
N THR A 109 6.06 -14.19 4.38
CA THR A 109 6.25 -14.59 5.78
C THR A 109 5.57 -15.92 6.13
N GLU A 110 4.67 -16.42 5.27
CA GLU A 110 3.77 -17.56 5.51
C GLU A 110 2.78 -17.37 6.66
N LEU A 111 2.65 -16.13 7.15
CA LEU A 111 1.73 -15.71 8.22
C LEU A 111 0.37 -15.30 7.67
N PHE A 112 -0.60 -15.14 8.57
CA PHE A 112 -1.94 -14.72 8.25
C PHE A 112 -2.04 -13.20 8.18
N TRP A 113 -2.97 -12.72 7.36
CA TRP A 113 -3.27 -11.30 7.22
C TRP A 113 -4.77 -11.12 7.01
N SER A 114 -5.42 -10.49 7.99
CA SER A 114 -6.82 -10.10 7.91
C SER A 114 -6.99 -8.84 7.08
N VAL A 115 -7.94 -8.88 6.15
CA VAL A 115 -8.31 -7.77 5.28
C VAL A 115 -9.73 -7.34 5.66
N PHE A 116 -9.85 -6.08 6.09
CA PHE A 116 -11.10 -5.44 6.46
C PHE A 116 -10.97 -3.93 6.27
N ASP A 117 -12.10 -3.22 6.16
CA ASP A 117 -12.12 -1.76 6.05
C ASP A 117 -12.06 -1.11 7.44
N ASP A 118 -10.86 -0.64 7.80
CA ASP A 118 -10.58 0.01 9.08
C ASP A 118 -11.41 1.27 9.32
N SER A 119 -11.93 1.91 8.26
CA SER A 119 -12.75 3.13 8.39
C SER A 119 -14.20 2.87 8.82
N THR A 120 -14.66 1.62 8.68
CA THR A 120 -16.06 1.25 8.96
C THR A 120 -16.23 0.48 10.27
N ILE A 121 -15.14 -0.05 10.82
CA ILE A 121 -15.19 -0.95 11.98
C ILE A 121 -14.90 -0.21 13.30
N SER A 122 -15.55 -0.63 14.38
CA SER A 122 -15.26 -0.07 15.71
C SER A 122 -13.89 -0.51 16.23
N ALA A 123 -13.27 0.29 17.10
CA ALA A 123 -11.98 -0.05 17.72
C ALA A 123 -12.01 -1.40 18.47
N GLY A 124 -13.15 -1.73 19.11
CA GLY A 124 -13.33 -3.02 19.79
C GLY A 124 -13.37 -4.20 18.81
N ALA A 125 -14.11 -4.06 17.71
CA ALA A 125 -14.21 -5.10 16.69
C ALA A 125 -12.87 -5.29 15.94
N ARG A 126 -12.17 -4.20 15.63
CA ARG A 126 -10.79 -4.21 15.13
C ARG A 126 -9.87 -4.99 16.07
N GLY A 127 -9.92 -4.67 17.36
CA GLY A 127 -9.12 -5.37 18.38
C GLY A 127 -9.38 -6.87 18.41
N THR A 128 -10.65 -7.30 18.31
CA THR A 128 -10.99 -8.73 18.21
C THR A 128 -10.37 -9.39 16.97
N ILE A 129 -10.48 -8.78 15.79
CA ILE A 129 -9.91 -9.34 14.56
C ILE A 129 -8.39 -9.49 14.69
N LEU A 130 -7.69 -8.46 15.16
CA LEU A 130 -6.22 -8.50 15.31
C LEU A 130 -5.76 -9.47 16.41
N ARG A 131 -6.54 -9.66 17.49
CA ARG A 131 -6.29 -10.72 18.47
C ARG A 131 -6.37 -12.10 17.82
N ILE A 132 -7.38 -12.35 17.00
CA ILE A 132 -7.55 -13.63 16.28
C ILE A 132 -6.40 -13.83 15.27
N GLU A 133 -6.05 -12.80 14.48
CA GLU A 133 -4.88 -12.83 13.59
C GLU A 133 -3.62 -13.23 14.36
N SER A 134 -3.34 -12.56 15.49
CA SER A 134 -2.17 -12.87 16.30
C SER A 134 -2.15 -14.30 16.84
N VAL A 135 -3.32 -14.88 17.17
CA VAL A 135 -3.40 -16.27 17.61
C VAL A 135 -3.02 -17.20 16.46
N LEU A 136 -3.55 -16.95 15.26
CA LEU A 136 -3.24 -17.77 14.09
C LEU A 136 -1.77 -17.63 13.66
N ASP A 137 -1.19 -16.43 13.76
CA ASP A 137 0.22 -16.19 13.48
C ASP A 137 1.13 -16.89 14.48
N ARG A 138 0.83 -16.80 15.78
CA ARG A 138 1.57 -17.56 16.80
C ARG A 138 1.47 -19.06 16.58
N LEU A 139 0.30 -19.59 16.23
CA LEU A 139 0.13 -21.01 15.89
C LEU A 139 0.92 -21.40 14.63
N ALA A 140 0.99 -20.54 13.61
CA ALA A 140 1.83 -20.77 12.43
C ALA A 140 3.32 -20.82 12.79
N LEU A 141 3.77 -19.91 13.66
CA LEU A 141 5.15 -19.89 14.16
C LEU A 141 5.48 -21.10 15.04
N ILE A 142 4.55 -21.52 15.89
CA ILE A 142 4.66 -22.76 16.67
C ILE A 142 4.77 -23.96 15.73
N SER A 143 3.92 -24.07 14.71
CA SER A 143 3.98 -25.14 13.70
C SER A 143 5.35 -25.15 13.02
N LYS A 144 5.86 -23.99 12.60
CA LYS A 144 7.17 -23.88 11.94
C LYS A 144 8.32 -24.26 12.86
N LEU A 145 8.27 -23.84 14.13
CA LEU A 145 9.22 -24.23 15.16
C LEU A 145 9.19 -25.75 15.41
N MET A 146 8.01 -26.37 15.34
CA MET A 146 7.83 -27.80 15.55
C MET A 146 8.32 -28.67 14.39
N GLU A 147 8.40 -28.13 13.18
CA GLU A 147 8.76 -28.86 11.97
C GLU A 147 10.25 -29.24 11.88
N ASP A 148 11.14 -28.52 12.57
CA ASP A 148 12.58 -28.83 12.80
C ASP A 148 13.29 -29.60 11.65
N GLY A 149 13.00 -29.26 10.39
CA GLY A 149 13.59 -29.87 9.19
C GLY A 149 13.07 -31.25 8.76
N ASN A 150 12.09 -31.85 9.47
CA ASN A 150 11.59 -33.21 9.21
C ASN A 150 10.30 -33.29 8.38
N GLY A 151 9.83 -32.17 7.81
CA GLY A 151 8.60 -32.10 7.02
C GLY A 151 7.37 -31.84 7.88
N ALA A 152 6.17 -32.15 7.36
CA ALA A 152 4.92 -31.84 8.04
C ALA A 152 4.76 -32.66 9.33
N VAL A 153 4.33 -32.01 10.41
CA VAL A 153 4.20 -32.60 11.76
C VAL A 153 2.73 -32.92 12.05
N ALA A 154 2.47 -34.11 12.57
CA ALA A 154 1.12 -34.50 13.00
C ALA A 154 0.61 -33.57 14.11
N ALA A 155 -0.67 -33.17 14.06
CA ALA A 155 -1.29 -32.31 15.07
C ALA A 155 -1.32 -32.95 16.48
N THR A 156 -1.13 -34.27 16.55
CA THR A 156 -1.04 -35.07 17.77
C THR A 156 0.39 -35.16 18.34
N ALA A 157 1.41 -34.69 17.60
CA ALA A 157 2.81 -34.86 17.98
C ALA A 157 3.20 -34.09 19.26
N TYR A 158 2.44 -33.06 19.61
CA TYR A 158 2.69 -32.22 20.77
C TYR A 158 1.45 -32.10 21.65
N SER A 159 1.65 -32.08 22.97
CA SER A 159 0.60 -31.77 23.95
C SER A 159 0.30 -30.26 23.97
N GLU A 160 -0.84 -29.88 24.56
CA GLU A 160 -1.14 -28.45 24.77
C GLU A 160 -0.03 -27.75 25.61
N GLU A 161 0.58 -28.49 26.54
CA GLU A 161 1.64 -28.00 27.41
C GLU A 161 2.89 -27.60 26.63
N GLN A 162 3.28 -28.47 25.67
CA GLN A 162 4.41 -28.21 24.79
C GLN A 162 4.11 -27.08 23.80
N CYS A 163 2.86 -26.99 23.32
CA CYS A 163 2.41 -25.85 22.50
C CYS A 163 2.46 -24.54 23.30
N SER A 164 2.05 -24.57 24.58
CA SER A 164 2.11 -23.40 25.46
C SER A 164 3.54 -22.91 25.67
N GLU A 165 4.51 -23.79 25.91
CA GLU A 165 5.92 -23.39 26.04
C GLU A 165 6.51 -22.91 24.70
N ALA A 166 6.10 -23.52 23.58
CA ALA A 166 6.50 -23.09 22.25
C ALA A 166 5.98 -21.68 21.91
N ASP A 167 4.75 -21.33 22.30
CA ASP A 167 4.18 -19.97 22.09
C ASP A 167 5.06 -18.91 22.76
N TRP A 168 5.38 -19.12 24.04
CA TRP A 168 6.27 -18.21 24.76
C TRP A 168 7.68 -18.14 24.17
N ARG A 169 8.16 -19.25 23.60
CA ARG A 169 9.45 -19.27 22.88
C ARG A 169 9.40 -18.41 21.63
N VAL A 170 8.31 -18.47 20.86
CA VAL A 170 8.09 -17.61 19.70
C VAL A 170 8.12 -16.14 20.11
N LEU A 171 7.38 -15.76 21.15
CA LEU A 171 7.30 -14.38 21.63
C LEU A 171 8.67 -13.79 22.04
N ARG A 172 9.50 -14.57 22.75
CA ARG A 172 10.82 -14.10 23.21
C ARG A 172 11.94 -14.19 22.16
N SER A 173 11.69 -14.85 21.02
CA SER A 173 12.71 -15.12 19.98
C SER A 173 12.72 -14.14 18.81
N ILE A 174 11.80 -13.16 18.77
CA ILE A 174 11.67 -12.25 17.61
C ILE A 174 12.96 -11.48 17.27
N ALA A 175 13.82 -11.22 18.26
CA ALA A 175 15.06 -10.49 18.05
C ALA A 175 16.22 -11.36 17.53
N ASN A 176 16.04 -12.68 17.41
CA ASN A 176 17.11 -13.60 17.01
C ASN A 176 17.64 -13.29 15.60
N ASP A 177 16.76 -12.83 14.70
CA ASP A 177 17.12 -12.51 13.32
C ASP A 177 17.74 -11.11 13.16
N ALA A 178 17.91 -10.34 14.25
CA ALA A 178 18.52 -9.01 14.22
C ALA A 178 19.90 -8.99 13.55
N GLY A 179 20.66 -10.09 13.65
CA GLY A 179 21.95 -10.23 12.98
C GLY A 179 21.86 -10.15 11.45
N ASP A 180 20.82 -10.75 10.86
CA ASP A 180 20.62 -10.78 9.41
C ASP A 180 20.20 -9.42 8.87
N TYR A 181 19.41 -8.67 9.65
CA TYR A 181 19.02 -7.31 9.32
C TYR A 181 20.20 -6.33 9.44
N LEU A 182 20.99 -6.42 10.53
CA LEU A 182 22.15 -5.56 10.72
C LEU A 182 23.21 -5.72 9.61
N GLY A 183 23.34 -6.93 9.06
CA GLY A 183 24.25 -7.23 7.95
C GLY A 183 23.69 -6.91 6.55
N ALA A 184 22.52 -6.28 6.43
CA ALA A 184 21.85 -6.11 5.15
C ALA A 184 22.46 -5.01 4.25
N ALA A 185 23.31 -4.13 4.78
CA ALA A 185 23.87 -2.99 4.04
C ALA A 185 24.73 -3.41 2.82
N ASP A 186 25.31 -4.61 2.86
CA ASP A 186 26.13 -5.16 1.77
C ASP A 186 25.28 -5.84 0.67
N ARG A 187 23.98 -6.04 0.92
CA ARG A 187 23.07 -6.64 -0.05
C ARG A 187 22.62 -5.62 -1.09
N ASP A 188 22.32 -6.12 -2.28
CA ASP A 188 21.74 -5.32 -3.36
C ASP A 188 20.33 -4.82 -3.00
N ASN A 189 20.03 -3.56 -3.30
CA ASN A 189 18.71 -2.98 -3.09
C ASN A 189 17.93 -2.98 -4.41
N LYS A 190 17.03 -3.96 -4.53
CA LYS A 190 16.23 -4.17 -5.75
C LYS A 190 15.28 -3.02 -6.07
N LEU A 191 15.00 -2.13 -5.11
CA LEU A 191 14.10 -0.99 -5.26
C LEU A 191 14.84 0.35 -5.35
N ASP A 192 16.17 0.34 -5.31
CA ASP A 192 16.96 1.58 -5.43
C ASP A 192 16.83 2.21 -6.83
N THR A 193 16.63 1.39 -7.86
CA THR A 193 16.40 1.85 -9.22
C THR A 193 14.91 1.89 -9.56
N GLN A 194 14.40 3.06 -9.91
CA GLN A 194 13.03 3.27 -10.38
C GLN A 194 13.04 3.84 -11.80
N TYR A 195 12.49 3.09 -12.74
CA TYR A 195 12.35 3.49 -14.15
C TYR A 195 13.63 4.12 -14.72
N GLY A 196 14.76 3.42 -14.56
CA GLY A 196 16.06 3.85 -15.10
C GLY A 196 16.83 4.86 -14.24
N THR A 197 16.25 5.39 -13.17
CA THR A 197 16.95 6.28 -12.22
C THR A 197 17.33 5.53 -10.95
N THR A 198 18.60 5.56 -10.58
CA THR A 198 19.14 4.93 -9.37
C THR A 198 19.37 5.99 -8.29
N GLY A 199 18.96 5.70 -7.06
CA GLY A 199 19.22 6.56 -5.91
C GLY A 199 20.69 6.69 -5.56
N THR A 200 21.01 7.71 -4.78
CA THR A 200 22.33 7.83 -4.18
C THR A 200 22.50 6.73 -3.14
N ARG A 201 23.58 5.94 -3.22
CA ARG A 201 23.86 4.91 -2.20
C ARG A 201 23.97 5.55 -0.82
N GLY A 202 23.16 5.11 0.13
CA GLY A 202 23.03 5.71 1.46
C GLY A 202 22.29 7.06 1.50
N GLY A 203 21.75 7.53 0.38
CA GLY A 203 20.78 8.62 0.30
C GLY A 203 19.41 8.18 0.80
N ASN A 204 18.48 9.13 0.94
CA ASN A 204 17.19 8.84 1.57
C ASN A 204 16.36 7.82 0.79
N TRP A 205 16.44 7.80 -0.54
CA TRP A 205 15.69 6.81 -1.33
C TRP A 205 16.18 5.39 -1.06
N ASP A 206 17.50 5.18 -1.09
CA ASP A 206 18.14 3.88 -0.80
C ASP A 206 17.83 3.44 0.65
N LEU A 207 17.95 4.36 1.62
CA LEU A 207 17.65 4.09 3.01
C LEU A 207 16.17 3.73 3.23
N ALA A 208 15.24 4.49 2.66
CA ALA A 208 13.82 4.30 2.85
C ALA A 208 13.35 2.96 2.30
N THR A 209 13.80 2.61 1.09
CA THR A 209 13.44 1.34 0.45
C THR A 209 14.06 0.14 1.16
N ARG A 210 15.31 0.24 1.67
CA ARG A 210 15.93 -0.80 2.50
C ARG A 210 15.22 -1.00 3.83
N PHE A 211 14.89 0.09 4.52
CA PHE A 211 14.25 0.02 5.82
C PHE A 211 12.85 -0.57 5.72
N ALA A 212 12.04 -0.07 4.76
CA ALA A 212 10.71 -0.63 4.50
C ALA A 212 10.81 -2.11 4.08
N ALA A 213 11.74 -2.48 3.19
CA ALA A 213 11.93 -3.89 2.81
C ALA A 213 12.32 -4.78 3.99
N ALA A 214 13.11 -4.26 4.95
CA ALA A 214 13.45 -4.99 6.17
C ALA A 214 12.22 -5.18 7.07
N CYS A 215 11.42 -4.14 7.29
CA CYS A 215 10.18 -4.23 8.07
C CYS A 215 9.16 -5.20 7.44
N GLU A 216 8.93 -5.15 6.13
CA GLU A 216 8.02 -6.06 5.41
C GLU A 216 8.50 -7.53 5.38
N ALA A 217 9.78 -7.78 5.64
CA ALA A 217 10.35 -9.12 5.71
C ALA A 217 10.28 -9.73 7.13
N MET A 218 9.95 -8.94 8.16
CA MET A 218 9.94 -9.43 9.54
C MET A 218 8.83 -10.45 9.76
N VAL A 219 9.21 -11.57 10.36
CA VAL A 219 8.29 -12.64 10.74
C VAL A 219 7.91 -12.44 12.20
N LEU A 220 6.76 -11.78 12.44
CA LEU A 220 6.34 -11.36 13.78
C LEU A 220 5.01 -12.01 14.19
N PRO A 221 4.82 -12.35 15.48
CA PRO A 221 3.57 -12.91 16.00
C PRO A 221 2.42 -11.90 16.08
N PHE A 222 2.70 -10.62 15.88
CA PHE A 222 1.74 -9.54 15.88
C PHE A 222 1.97 -8.66 14.67
N ARG A 223 0.88 -8.14 14.07
CA ARG A 223 0.94 -7.17 12.97
C ARG A 223 1.81 -5.97 13.34
N LEU A 224 2.73 -5.63 12.44
CA LEU A 224 3.57 -4.44 12.53
C LEU A 224 3.01 -3.35 11.62
N GLU A 225 2.52 -2.27 12.21
CA GLU A 225 2.33 -0.99 11.53
C GLU A 225 3.54 -0.12 11.81
N TYR A 226 4.02 0.61 10.81
CA TYR A 226 5.18 1.47 10.99
C TYR A 226 5.15 2.68 10.05
N ARG A 227 5.84 3.73 10.48
CA ARG A 227 6.22 4.89 9.67
C ARG A 227 7.62 5.30 10.03
N PHE A 228 8.29 6.00 9.14
CA PHE A 228 9.66 6.43 9.40
C PHE A 228 10.05 7.70 8.67
N VAL A 229 11.14 8.29 9.14
CA VAL A 229 11.89 9.33 8.45
C VAL A 229 13.35 8.91 8.40
N CYS A 230 13.91 8.83 7.20
CA CYS A 230 15.34 8.68 6.98
C CYS A 230 15.95 10.05 6.74
N ASP A 231 17.03 10.35 7.46
CA ASP A 231 17.84 11.54 7.24
C ASP A 231 19.30 11.14 7.08
N ALA A 232 19.70 10.93 5.82
CA ALA A 232 21.06 10.58 5.47
C ALA A 232 22.09 11.62 5.91
N SER A 233 21.69 12.91 5.97
CA SER A 233 22.61 14.02 6.28
C SER A 233 23.03 14.04 7.74
N THR A 234 22.13 13.65 8.64
CA THR A 234 22.41 13.51 10.08
C THR A 234 22.77 12.07 10.47
N GLY A 235 22.68 11.12 9.55
CA GLY A 235 22.89 9.69 9.82
C GLY A 235 21.85 9.13 10.79
N THR A 236 20.60 9.60 10.69
CA THR A 236 19.51 9.28 11.62
C THR A 236 18.34 8.61 10.91
N ILE A 237 17.77 7.57 11.53
CA ILE A 237 16.44 7.06 11.20
C ILE A 237 15.56 7.20 12.43
N VAL A 238 14.38 7.80 12.25
CA VAL A 238 13.33 7.81 13.26
C VAL A 238 12.20 6.92 12.77
N ALA A 239 11.72 6.00 13.60
CA ALA A 239 10.65 5.08 13.25
C ALA A 239 9.57 5.08 14.33
N ASP A 240 8.33 5.29 13.91
CA ASP A 240 7.16 5.01 14.72
C ASP A 240 6.72 3.59 14.39
N VAL A 241 6.50 2.75 15.39
CA VAL A 241 6.10 1.35 15.23
C VAL A 241 4.96 1.01 16.18
N SER A 242 3.98 0.23 15.74
CA SER A 242 2.95 -0.28 16.63
C SER A 242 3.52 -1.36 17.55
N THR A 243 3.17 -1.30 18.83
CA THR A 243 3.49 -2.32 19.84
C THR A 243 2.21 -2.97 20.35
N PRO A 244 2.17 -4.30 20.54
CA PRO A 244 0.96 -5.01 20.93
C PRO A 244 0.47 -4.58 22.32
N ALA A 245 -0.83 -4.35 22.47
CA ALA A 245 -1.45 -4.10 23.76
C ALA A 245 -1.42 -5.36 24.65
N PRO A 246 -1.40 -5.25 25.99
CA PRO A 246 -1.30 -6.41 26.88
C PRO A 246 -2.38 -7.49 26.67
N ASP A 247 -3.58 -7.11 26.22
CA ASP A 247 -4.71 -8.01 26.09
C ASP A 247 -4.56 -9.05 24.97
N VAL A 248 -3.64 -8.84 24.01
CA VAL A 248 -3.37 -9.78 22.90
C VAL A 248 -2.46 -10.95 23.28
N PHE A 249 -1.73 -10.85 24.41
CA PHE A 249 -0.87 -11.91 24.94
C PHE A 249 -1.70 -13.04 25.56
N PRO A 250 -1.25 -14.30 25.65
CA PRO A 250 -2.08 -15.40 26.19
C PRO A 250 -2.69 -15.12 27.59
N LYS A 251 -4.01 -15.36 27.78
CA LYS A 251 -4.67 -15.33 29.12
C LYS A 251 -4.26 -16.53 29.95
N SER A 252 -4.06 -17.67 29.31
CA SER A 252 -3.76 -18.95 29.97
C SER A 252 -2.33 -19.38 29.68
N ARG A 253 -1.63 -19.92 30.68
CA ARG A 253 -0.32 -20.57 30.51
C ARG A 253 -0.30 -21.91 31.24
N TYR A 254 0.38 -22.89 30.67
CA TYR A 254 0.64 -24.13 31.39
C TYR A 254 1.85 -23.98 32.31
N ASP A 255 1.67 -24.24 33.60
CA ASP A 255 2.75 -24.34 34.59
C ASP A 255 3.20 -25.80 34.70
N ALA A 256 4.35 -26.10 34.10
CA ALA A 256 4.92 -27.44 34.11
C ALA A 256 5.37 -27.92 35.51
N ALA A 257 5.71 -27.00 36.42
CA ALA A 257 6.11 -27.36 37.78
C ALA A 257 4.88 -27.72 38.63
N ALA A 258 3.75 -27.03 38.41
CA ALA A 258 2.49 -27.29 39.09
C ALA A 258 1.61 -28.35 38.37
N GLY A 259 1.92 -28.69 37.12
CA GLY A 259 1.16 -29.63 36.30
C GLY A 259 -0.27 -29.16 35.99
N GLN A 260 -0.48 -27.84 35.88
CA GLN A 260 -1.81 -27.24 35.71
C GLN A 260 -1.78 -25.95 34.89
N TRP A 261 -2.92 -25.59 34.33
CA TRP A 261 -3.14 -24.29 33.72
C TRP A 261 -3.30 -23.20 34.79
N VAL A 262 -2.66 -22.06 34.55
CA VAL A 262 -2.72 -20.88 35.42
C VAL A 262 -3.18 -19.65 34.64
N ASP A 263 -3.85 -18.73 35.33
CA ASP A 263 -4.17 -17.41 34.80
C ASP A 263 -2.88 -16.58 34.68
N ASN A 264 -2.58 -16.19 33.45
CA ASN A 264 -1.42 -15.40 33.08
C ASN A 264 -1.76 -13.91 32.90
N THR A 265 -3.02 -13.51 33.10
CA THR A 265 -3.46 -12.11 33.00
C THR A 265 -2.58 -11.13 33.77
N PRO A 266 -2.14 -11.42 35.02
CA PRO A 266 -1.27 -10.50 35.77
C PRO A 266 0.11 -10.25 35.16
N ARG A 267 0.59 -11.10 34.24
CA ARG A 267 1.93 -11.00 33.63
C ARG A 267 1.91 -10.43 32.21
N ARG A 268 0.72 -10.17 31.66
CA ARG A 268 0.56 -9.70 30.28
C ARG A 268 1.18 -8.34 30.04
N ALA A 269 1.10 -7.43 31.01
CA ALA A 269 1.68 -6.09 30.88
C ALA A 269 3.21 -6.17 30.78
N ASP A 270 3.84 -6.93 31.68
CA ASP A 270 5.29 -7.21 31.63
C ASP A 270 5.70 -7.92 30.33
N ALA A 271 4.89 -8.87 29.84
CA ALA A 271 5.15 -9.57 28.59
C ALA A 271 5.09 -8.62 27.38
N ALA A 272 4.11 -7.73 27.35
CA ALA A 272 3.97 -6.71 26.30
C ALA A 272 5.15 -5.74 26.30
N ALA A 273 5.52 -5.21 27.47
CA ALA A 273 6.69 -4.34 27.60
C ALA A 273 7.99 -5.06 27.18
N ALA A 274 8.18 -6.30 27.61
CA ALA A 274 9.34 -7.11 27.24
C ALA A 274 9.35 -7.44 25.73
N TYR A 275 8.19 -7.66 25.11
CA TYR A 275 8.09 -7.83 23.66
C TYR A 275 8.46 -6.55 22.91
N GLY A 276 7.93 -5.40 23.32
CA GLY A 276 8.25 -4.09 22.75
C GLY A 276 9.76 -3.86 22.71
N LEU A 277 10.46 -4.07 23.83
CA LEU A 277 11.91 -3.93 23.89
C LEU A 277 12.69 -4.85 22.92
N ARG A 278 12.19 -6.05 22.66
CA ARG A 278 12.76 -6.95 21.65
C ARG A 278 12.48 -6.44 20.23
N LEU A 279 11.27 -5.93 20.00
CA LEU A 279 10.88 -5.34 18.73
C LEU A 279 11.73 -4.09 18.43
N ALA A 280 11.92 -3.20 19.40
CA ALA A 280 12.81 -2.06 19.28
C ALA A 280 14.24 -2.47 18.92
N ALA A 281 14.77 -3.53 19.54
CA ALA A 281 16.10 -4.04 19.17
C ALA A 281 16.16 -4.56 17.73
N LEU A 282 15.12 -5.27 17.28
CA LEU A 282 15.02 -5.79 15.92
C LEU A 282 14.93 -4.66 14.88
N ILE A 283 14.06 -3.67 15.13
CA ILE A 283 13.88 -2.49 14.28
C ILE A 283 15.16 -1.64 14.24
N ALA A 284 15.85 -1.50 15.37
CA ALA A 284 17.15 -0.80 15.43
C ALA A 284 18.20 -1.52 14.58
N ALA A 285 18.24 -2.87 14.62
CA ALA A 285 19.13 -3.65 13.76
C ALA A 285 18.83 -3.44 12.27
N ALA A 286 17.54 -3.43 11.89
CA ALA A 286 17.12 -3.13 10.51
C ALA A 286 17.53 -1.72 10.08
N ALA A 287 17.30 -0.71 10.92
CA ALA A 287 17.68 0.68 10.63
C ALA A 287 19.21 0.85 10.47
N PHE A 288 20.02 0.34 11.40
CA PHE A 288 21.49 0.37 11.28
C PHE A 288 22.01 -0.47 10.11
N GLY A 289 21.26 -1.51 9.73
CA GLY A 289 21.52 -2.37 8.59
C GLY A 289 21.20 -1.74 7.23
N CYS A 290 20.54 -0.59 7.18
CA CYS A 290 20.26 0.11 5.91
C CYS A 290 21.54 0.70 5.30
N SER A 291 22.44 1.24 6.13
CA SER A 291 23.71 1.83 5.68
C SER A 291 24.68 1.95 6.85
N VAL A 292 25.99 1.86 6.56
CA VAL A 292 27.05 2.17 7.53
C VAL A 292 27.05 3.63 8.00
N GLY A 293 26.39 4.52 7.24
CA GLY A 293 26.21 5.93 7.57
C GLY A 293 25.17 6.21 8.66
N ILE A 294 24.29 5.25 8.98
CA ILE A 294 23.31 5.43 10.06
C ILE A 294 24.00 5.23 11.40
N THR A 295 24.13 6.31 12.18
CA THR A 295 24.79 6.30 13.48
C THR A 295 23.83 6.42 14.65
N ARG A 296 22.61 6.93 14.40
CA ARG A 296 21.56 7.17 15.39
C ARG A 296 20.23 6.58 14.91
N VAL A 297 19.51 5.91 15.80
CA VAL A 297 18.16 5.40 15.52
C VAL A 297 17.26 5.75 16.69
N VAL A 298 16.10 6.33 16.42
CA VAL A 298 15.07 6.61 17.44
C VAL A 298 13.82 5.83 17.08
N ILE A 299 13.29 5.07 18.05
CA ILE A 299 12.10 4.25 17.86
C ILE A 299 11.04 4.72 18.84
N ASN A 300 9.88 5.12 18.31
CA ASN A 300 8.71 5.45 19.10
C ASN A 300 7.70 4.31 18.99
N GLU A 301 7.42 3.64 20.10
CA GLU A 301 6.42 2.58 20.14
C GLU A 301 5.04 3.17 20.45
N LYS A 302 4.08 2.86 19.59
CA LYS A 302 2.68 3.30 19.65
C LYS A 302 1.80 2.13 20.09
N GLU A 303 1.03 2.29 21.15
CA GLU A 303 0.22 1.18 21.67
C GLU A 303 -0.92 0.79 20.70
N GLY A 304 -0.97 -0.50 20.34
CA GLY A 304 -2.05 -1.13 19.58
C GLY A 304 -2.13 -0.78 18.08
N SER A 305 -1.73 0.42 17.69
CA SER A 305 -1.69 0.90 16.30
C SER A 305 -0.74 2.09 16.20
N ILE A 306 -0.28 2.41 14.99
CA ILE A 306 0.52 3.60 14.71
C ILE A 306 -0.18 4.92 15.06
N ALA A 307 -1.52 4.92 15.16
CA ALA A 307 -2.32 6.05 15.62
C ALA A 307 -2.47 6.13 17.15
N GLY A 308 -1.97 5.13 17.89
CA GLY A 308 -2.04 5.05 19.35
C GLY A 308 -1.11 6.05 20.05
N ALA A 309 -1.20 6.11 21.37
CA ALA A 309 -0.30 6.92 22.17
C ALA A 309 1.13 6.36 22.14
N THR A 310 2.15 7.23 22.14
CA THR A 310 3.54 6.78 22.33
C THR A 310 3.70 6.30 23.76
N VAL A 311 4.15 5.06 23.93
CA VAL A 311 4.38 4.43 25.25
C VAL A 311 5.86 4.24 25.56
N MET A 312 6.72 4.21 24.54
CA MET A 312 8.17 4.25 24.68
C MET A 312 8.78 5.07 23.55
N SER A 313 9.83 5.82 23.84
CA SER A 313 10.69 6.44 22.84
C SER A 313 12.14 6.14 23.19
N LEU A 314 12.81 5.36 22.34
CA LEU A 314 14.10 4.73 22.64
C LEU A 314 15.15 5.16 21.62
N GLU A 315 16.26 5.72 22.10
CA GLU A 315 17.37 6.15 21.24
C GLU A 315 18.55 5.18 21.32
N PHE A 316 18.97 4.70 20.16
CA PHE A 316 20.10 3.82 19.97
C PHE A 316 21.26 4.55 19.26
N GLY A 317 22.48 4.31 19.74
CA GLY A 317 23.70 4.64 19.03
C GLY A 317 24.29 3.37 18.39
N ARG A 318 24.80 3.48 17.16
CA ARG A 318 25.29 2.32 16.39
C ARG A 318 26.32 1.47 17.14
N ILE A 319 27.32 2.12 17.77
CA ILE A 319 28.44 1.40 18.41
C ILE A 319 27.99 0.66 19.69
N PRO A 320 27.30 1.31 20.66
CA PRO A 320 26.72 0.61 21.81
C PRO A 320 25.78 -0.54 21.39
N PHE A 321 24.96 -0.33 20.37
CA PHE A 321 24.07 -1.36 19.84
C PHE A 321 24.83 -2.55 19.27
N THR A 322 25.81 -2.30 18.39
CA THR A 322 26.56 -3.35 17.69
C THR A 322 27.47 -4.13 18.64
N MET A 323 28.08 -3.47 19.62
CA MET A 323 29.04 -4.09 20.54
C MET A 323 28.40 -4.65 21.82
N GLY A 324 27.30 -4.05 22.29
CA GLY A 324 26.60 -4.44 23.51
C GLY A 324 25.34 -5.24 23.20
N THR A 325 24.32 -4.59 22.64
CA THR A 325 22.98 -5.18 22.44
C THR A 325 23.04 -6.42 21.57
N MET A 326 23.74 -6.36 20.44
CA MET A 326 23.90 -7.51 19.55
C MET A 326 24.69 -8.66 20.17
N ALA A 327 25.62 -8.38 21.10
CA ALA A 327 26.32 -9.44 21.83
C ALA A 327 25.34 -10.23 22.73
N LYS A 328 24.41 -9.53 23.38
CA LYS A 328 23.34 -10.10 24.20
C LYS A 328 22.29 -10.87 23.40
N ILE A 329 21.96 -10.39 22.20
CA ILE A 329 21.09 -11.13 21.27
C ILE A 329 21.80 -12.42 20.83
N ARG A 330 23.05 -12.35 20.39
CA ARG A 330 23.82 -13.51 19.91
C ARG A 330 24.11 -14.54 21.00
N SER A 331 24.24 -14.13 22.26
CA SER A 331 24.39 -15.06 23.40
C SER A 331 23.08 -15.73 23.80
N GLY A 332 21.95 -15.34 23.21
CA GLY A 332 20.62 -15.88 23.52
C GLY A 332 19.98 -15.30 24.78
N GLU A 333 20.60 -14.30 25.42
CA GLU A 333 20.09 -13.71 26.66
C GLU A 333 18.73 -13.02 26.45
N PHE A 334 18.52 -12.38 25.29
CA PHE A 334 17.24 -11.78 24.88
C PHE A 334 16.09 -12.78 24.77
N ALA A 335 16.38 -14.04 24.38
CA ALA A 335 15.39 -15.11 24.21
C ALA A 335 15.34 -16.08 25.40
N SER A 336 16.06 -15.77 26.48
CA SER A 336 16.11 -16.60 27.67
C SER A 336 14.76 -16.57 28.42
N PRO A 337 14.35 -17.67 29.06
CA PRO A 337 13.13 -17.69 29.89
C PRO A 337 13.12 -16.63 31.01
N GLU A 338 14.29 -16.24 31.52
CA GLU A 338 14.42 -15.22 32.58
C GLU A 338 14.02 -13.81 32.11
N SER A 339 14.13 -13.55 30.80
CA SER A 339 13.81 -12.26 30.19
C SER A 339 12.36 -12.14 29.71
N GLU A 340 11.56 -13.20 29.84
CA GLU A 340 10.26 -13.35 29.17
C GLU A 340 9.22 -12.29 29.58
N CYS A 341 9.05 -12.08 30.87
CA CYS A 341 8.21 -11.02 31.46
C CYS A 341 9.07 -10.14 32.38
N ASN A 342 10.27 -9.79 31.93
CA ASN A 342 11.19 -8.97 32.72
C ASN A 342 11.72 -7.82 31.85
N PRO A 343 10.91 -6.75 31.69
CA PRO A 343 11.33 -5.59 30.90
C PRO A 343 12.60 -4.93 31.48
N GLY A 344 12.77 -4.92 32.80
CA GLY A 344 13.98 -4.38 33.46
C GLY A 344 15.27 -5.05 33.00
N LEU A 345 15.28 -6.38 32.91
CA LEU A 345 16.44 -7.13 32.42
C LEU A 345 16.76 -6.78 30.96
N LEU A 346 15.75 -6.61 30.12
CA LEU A 346 15.94 -6.24 28.70
C LEU A 346 16.44 -4.80 28.56
N PHE A 347 15.96 -3.86 29.38
CA PHE A 347 16.48 -2.48 29.39
C PHE A 347 17.98 -2.43 29.61
N ASP A 348 18.49 -3.19 30.56
CA ASP A 348 19.93 -3.25 30.85
C ASP A 348 20.73 -3.80 29.67
N MET A 349 20.14 -4.68 28.86
CA MET A 349 20.78 -5.27 27.68
C MET A 349 20.71 -4.40 26.42
N LEU A 350 19.84 -3.39 26.36
CA LEU A 350 19.63 -2.56 25.16
C LEU A 350 20.69 -1.48 24.93
N HIS A 351 21.47 -1.12 25.95
CA HIS A 351 22.53 -0.10 25.87
C HIS A 351 22.09 1.24 25.23
N LEU A 352 20.89 1.69 25.59
CA LEU A 352 20.26 2.91 25.09
C LEU A 352 21.10 4.16 25.37
N GLN A 353 21.10 5.12 24.44
CA GLN A 353 21.72 6.44 24.64
C GLN A 353 20.77 7.39 25.36
N ASN A 354 19.48 7.33 25.03
CA ASN A 354 18.44 8.13 25.64
C ASN A 354 17.11 7.35 25.62
N ARG A 355 16.18 7.71 26.49
CA ARG A 355 14.85 7.09 26.56
C ARG A 355 13.81 7.99 27.21
N ALA A 356 12.57 7.89 26.74
CA ALA A 356 11.37 8.29 27.45
C ALA A 356 10.51 7.04 27.70
N ILE A 357 10.23 6.75 28.96
CA ILE A 357 9.41 5.61 29.39
C ILE A 357 8.78 5.89 30.75
N ASP A 358 7.53 5.47 30.91
CA ASP A 358 6.82 5.37 32.19
C ASP A 358 6.26 3.94 32.33
N LEU A 359 7.04 3.08 33.01
CA LEU A 359 6.65 1.70 33.32
C LEU A 359 6.15 1.64 34.76
N ALA A 360 4.88 1.31 34.95
CA ALA A 360 4.28 1.16 36.26
C ALA A 360 4.72 -0.15 36.95
N ASP A 361 4.55 -0.22 38.28
CA ASP A 361 4.90 -1.40 39.09
C ASP A 361 4.14 -2.67 38.70
N ASP A 362 3.01 -2.54 38.00
CA ASP A 362 2.21 -3.65 37.47
C ASP A 362 2.59 -4.06 36.04
N GLY A 363 3.67 -3.50 35.50
CA GLY A 363 4.18 -3.78 34.15
C GLY A 363 3.50 -2.97 33.04
N THR A 364 2.52 -2.12 33.37
CA THR A 364 1.81 -1.31 32.39
C THR A 364 2.69 -0.18 31.87
N LEU A 365 2.83 -0.07 30.55
CA LEU A 365 3.43 1.09 29.90
C LEU A 365 2.41 2.21 29.80
N ARG A 366 2.77 3.39 30.31
CA ARG A 366 1.92 4.59 30.24
C ARG A 366 2.37 5.51 29.10
N PRO A 367 1.47 6.33 28.57
CA PRO A 367 1.83 7.31 27.55
C PRO A 367 2.97 8.24 27.99
N VAL A 368 3.89 8.51 27.08
CA VAL A 368 5.04 9.41 27.25
C VAL A 368 5.16 10.37 26.07
N GLU A 369 5.76 11.53 26.33
CA GLU A 369 6.19 12.41 25.25
C GLU A 369 7.41 11.80 24.52
N PRO A 370 7.39 11.71 23.17
CA PRO A 370 8.53 11.22 22.41
C PRO A 370 9.79 12.07 22.59
N LEU A 371 10.96 11.46 22.41
CA LEU A 371 12.23 12.19 22.39
C LEU A 371 12.24 13.21 21.25
N ALA A 372 12.67 14.44 21.54
CA ALA A 372 12.85 15.46 20.51
C ALA A 372 14.02 15.09 19.59
N VAL A 373 13.77 15.05 18.27
CA VAL A 373 14.78 14.77 17.25
C VAL A 373 14.79 15.89 16.23
N GLU A 374 15.94 16.56 16.09
CA GLU A 374 16.16 17.52 15.01
C GLU A 374 16.64 16.77 13.76
N LEU A 375 15.91 16.93 12.66
CA LEU A 375 16.21 16.34 11.35
C LEU A 375 16.37 17.45 10.31
N ALA A 376 17.24 17.24 9.34
CA ALA A 376 17.35 18.10 8.16
C ALA A 376 16.20 17.89 7.17
N VAL A 377 15.52 16.74 7.25
CA VAL A 377 14.34 16.43 6.45
C VAL A 377 13.12 17.15 7.04
N VAL A 378 12.91 18.38 6.57
CA VAL A 378 11.76 19.21 6.96
C VAL A 378 10.56 18.88 6.08
N ARG A 379 9.38 18.83 6.70
CA ARG A 379 8.10 18.49 6.07
C ARG A 379 7.25 19.74 5.82
N THR A 380 7.86 20.77 5.24
CA THR A 380 7.16 22.00 4.85
C THR A 380 6.13 21.66 3.78
N PRO A 381 4.84 22.05 3.94
CA PRO A 381 3.84 21.88 2.89
C PRO A 381 4.36 22.42 1.55
N VAL A 382 4.07 21.72 0.45
CA VAL A 382 4.61 22.08 -0.88
C VAL A 382 4.31 23.54 -1.22
N ALA A 383 3.09 24.01 -0.92
CA ALA A 383 2.64 25.38 -1.14
C ALA A 383 3.42 26.46 -0.34
N GLU A 384 4.23 26.07 0.64
CA GLU A 384 4.99 26.96 1.53
C GLU A 384 6.50 26.74 1.42
N ASP A 385 6.96 25.83 0.56
CA ASP A 385 8.34 25.39 0.49
C ASP A 385 9.13 26.15 -0.59
N ASP A 386 9.88 27.18 -0.18
CA ASP A 386 10.70 28.01 -1.07
C ASP A 386 12.12 27.46 -1.31
N ARG A 387 12.40 26.20 -0.94
CA ARG A 387 13.71 25.60 -1.22
C ARG A 387 13.93 25.46 -2.73
N GLU A 388 15.13 25.80 -3.18
CA GLU A 388 15.54 25.66 -4.58
C GLU A 388 15.62 24.18 -4.99
N LEU A 389 15.09 23.88 -6.18
CA LEU A 389 15.28 22.58 -6.81
C LEU A 389 16.69 22.50 -7.42
N SER A 390 17.30 21.30 -7.40
CA SER A 390 18.55 21.06 -8.15
C SER A 390 18.39 21.35 -9.65
N PRO A 391 19.46 21.69 -10.40
CA PRO A 391 19.39 21.92 -11.84
C PRO A 391 18.68 20.79 -12.61
N GLU A 392 18.92 19.54 -12.22
CA GLU A 392 18.28 18.38 -12.86
C GLU A 392 16.76 18.35 -12.65
N LEU A 393 16.28 18.67 -11.44
CA LEU A 393 14.85 18.77 -11.16
C LEU A 393 14.23 20.01 -11.79
N ARG A 394 14.97 21.12 -11.85
CA ARG A 394 14.50 22.35 -12.49
C ARG A 394 14.22 22.14 -13.97
N ASP A 395 15.14 21.46 -14.64
CA ASP A 395 15.01 21.10 -16.05
C ASP A 395 13.90 20.06 -16.28
N LEU A 396 13.80 19.05 -15.40
CA LEU A 396 12.81 17.97 -15.52
C LEU A 396 11.36 18.46 -15.25
N LEU A 397 11.19 19.34 -14.27
CA LEU A 397 9.88 19.75 -13.75
C LEU A 397 9.46 21.14 -14.21
N HIS A 398 10.34 21.91 -14.86
CA HIS A 398 10.08 23.28 -15.28
C HIS A 398 9.63 24.15 -14.09
N ALA A 399 10.36 24.04 -12.99
CA ALA A 399 10.10 24.66 -11.69
C ALA A 399 11.44 25.14 -11.11
N ASP A 400 11.48 26.24 -10.36
CA ASP A 400 12.71 26.72 -9.73
C ASP A 400 12.75 26.41 -8.23
N VAL A 401 11.59 26.45 -7.56
CA VAL A 401 11.42 26.11 -6.15
C VAL A 401 10.35 25.04 -5.95
N VAL A 402 10.33 24.38 -4.78
CA VAL A 402 9.36 23.32 -4.47
C VAL A 402 7.91 23.83 -4.57
N ARG A 403 7.64 25.05 -4.12
CA ARG A 403 6.32 25.70 -4.21
C ARG A 403 5.77 25.82 -5.62
N ASP A 404 6.61 25.85 -6.65
CA ASP A 404 6.16 25.85 -8.05
C ASP A 404 5.49 24.52 -8.45
N LEU A 405 5.63 23.46 -7.64
CA LEU A 405 5.01 22.15 -7.83
C LEU A 405 3.63 22.05 -7.16
N ASP A 406 3.21 23.07 -6.41
CA ASP A 406 1.92 23.07 -5.75
C ASP A 406 0.77 23.21 -6.75
N VAL A 407 -0.21 22.34 -6.60
CA VAL A 407 -1.49 22.37 -7.34
C VAL A 407 -2.68 22.16 -6.40
N MET A 408 -2.44 22.00 -5.10
CA MET A 408 -3.46 21.57 -4.14
C MET A 408 -3.94 22.71 -3.24
N SER A 409 -3.14 23.78 -3.08
CA SER A 409 -3.58 24.93 -2.28
C SER A 409 -4.84 25.57 -2.88
N GLU A 410 -5.77 25.97 -2.01
CA GLU A 410 -7.02 26.60 -2.42
C GLU A 410 -6.74 27.97 -3.06
N GLN A 411 -7.26 28.19 -4.26
CA GLN A 411 -7.23 29.47 -4.96
C GLN A 411 -8.63 30.07 -5.05
N ASN A 412 -8.73 31.41 -4.98
CA ASN A 412 -9.93 32.16 -5.34
C ASN A 412 -11.23 31.68 -4.66
N ALA A 413 -11.23 31.52 -3.33
CA ALA A 413 -12.39 31.00 -2.57
C ALA A 413 -13.71 31.74 -2.85
N ASP A 414 -13.67 33.07 -3.05
CA ASP A 414 -14.84 33.88 -3.40
C ASP A 414 -15.39 33.52 -4.80
N LEU A 415 -14.52 33.30 -5.77
CA LEU A 415 -14.92 32.81 -7.10
C LEU A 415 -15.46 31.39 -7.02
N ALA A 416 -14.90 30.54 -6.15
CA ALA A 416 -15.41 29.19 -5.93
C ALA A 416 -16.84 29.22 -5.36
N ALA A 417 -17.14 30.15 -4.46
CA ALA A 417 -18.49 30.36 -3.92
C ALA A 417 -19.46 30.86 -4.99
N ARG A 418 -19.03 31.84 -5.80
CA ARG A 418 -19.83 32.37 -6.92
C ARG A 418 -20.09 31.29 -7.98
N TYR A 419 -19.08 30.52 -8.36
CA TYR A 419 -19.21 29.38 -9.27
C TYR A 419 -20.25 28.38 -8.78
N ARG A 420 -20.19 27.98 -7.50
CA ARG A 420 -21.18 27.07 -6.90
C ARG A 420 -22.60 27.61 -6.99
N ALA A 421 -22.81 28.88 -6.66
CA ALA A 421 -24.12 29.53 -6.77
C ALA A 421 -24.65 29.52 -8.22
N ILE A 422 -23.80 29.81 -9.21
CA ILE A 422 -24.19 29.74 -10.63
C ILE A 422 -24.60 28.32 -11.02
N MET A 423 -23.86 27.31 -10.58
CA MET A 423 -24.15 25.92 -10.93
C MET A 423 -25.41 25.37 -10.24
N ASP A 424 -25.73 25.86 -9.03
CA ASP A 424 -26.96 25.51 -8.32
C ASP A 424 -28.21 26.12 -9.00
N GLU A 425 -28.08 27.31 -9.59
CA GLU A 425 -29.18 28.04 -10.25
C GLU A 425 -29.21 27.83 -11.78
N LYS A 426 -28.30 27.04 -12.35
CA LYS A 426 -28.11 26.96 -13.81
C LYS A 426 -29.38 26.54 -14.57
N ASP A 427 -30.21 25.71 -13.95
CA ASP A 427 -31.40 25.14 -14.57
C ASP A 427 -32.54 26.18 -14.68
N ASP A 428 -32.45 27.31 -13.96
CA ASP A 428 -33.37 28.44 -14.10
C ASP A 428 -33.12 29.21 -15.40
N SER A 429 -31.86 29.30 -15.85
CA SER A 429 -31.49 29.94 -17.12
C SER A 429 -30.06 29.58 -17.56
N LEU A 430 -29.95 28.73 -18.58
CA LEU A 430 -28.65 28.34 -19.17
C LEU A 430 -27.90 29.53 -19.76
N LEU A 431 -28.59 30.48 -20.40
CA LEU A 431 -27.96 31.67 -20.98
C LEU A 431 -27.39 32.60 -19.92
N LEU A 432 -28.06 32.71 -18.76
CA LEU A 432 -27.55 33.50 -17.64
C LEU A 432 -26.32 32.83 -17.04
N ALA A 433 -26.37 31.51 -16.84
CA ALA A 433 -25.23 30.74 -16.37
C ALA A 433 -24.01 30.88 -17.30
N VAL A 434 -24.20 30.79 -18.62
CA VAL A 434 -23.13 31.03 -19.60
C VAL A 434 -22.49 32.40 -19.40
N ALA A 435 -23.27 33.48 -19.38
CA ALA A 435 -22.74 34.82 -19.21
C ALA A 435 -21.96 34.97 -17.87
N GLN A 436 -22.48 34.41 -16.78
CA GLN A 436 -21.83 34.47 -15.49
C GLN A 436 -20.55 33.62 -15.41
N LEU A 437 -20.49 32.48 -16.10
CA LEU A 437 -19.29 31.65 -16.19
C LEU A 437 -18.22 32.29 -17.09
N GLU A 438 -18.61 32.92 -18.20
CA GLU A 438 -17.72 33.71 -19.06
C GLU A 438 -17.07 34.86 -18.27
N ASP A 439 -17.84 35.52 -17.39
CA ASP A 439 -17.31 36.53 -16.48
C ASP A 439 -16.25 35.95 -15.53
N ILE A 440 -16.48 34.77 -14.94
CA ILE A 440 -15.49 34.08 -14.08
C ILE A 440 -14.22 33.77 -14.88
N VAL A 441 -14.37 33.26 -16.10
CA VAL A 441 -13.24 32.96 -16.99
C VAL A 441 -12.43 34.22 -17.31
N ALA A 442 -13.10 35.34 -17.59
CA ALA A 442 -12.45 36.62 -17.85
C ALA A 442 -11.77 37.22 -16.61
N GLU A 443 -12.33 37.01 -15.42
CA GLU A 443 -11.79 37.48 -14.14
C GLU A 443 -10.54 36.69 -13.73
N THR A 444 -10.57 35.37 -13.84
CA THR A 444 -9.42 34.49 -13.54
C THR A 444 -8.24 34.66 -14.49
N SER A 445 -8.44 35.33 -15.63
CA SER A 445 -7.38 35.66 -16.59
C SER A 445 -6.69 37.00 -16.30
N LYS A 446 -7.04 37.70 -15.21
CA LYS A 446 -6.51 39.03 -14.85
C LYS A 446 -5.68 38.98 -13.56
N ALA A 447 -4.54 39.68 -13.59
CA ALA A 447 -3.74 40.19 -12.45
C ALA A 447 -3.89 39.46 -11.10
N THR A 448 -3.51 38.19 -11.06
CA THR A 448 -3.26 37.44 -9.82
C THR A 448 -1.79 37.57 -9.40
N GLU A 449 -1.45 37.15 -8.17
CA GLU A 449 -0.06 37.03 -7.73
C GLU A 449 0.76 36.12 -8.66
N GLU A 450 0.16 35.04 -9.18
CA GLU A 450 0.82 34.17 -10.16
C GLU A 450 1.08 34.89 -11.49
N GLU A 451 0.20 35.79 -11.92
CA GLU A 451 0.42 36.60 -13.13
C GLU A 451 1.51 37.66 -12.93
N GLU A 452 1.64 38.23 -11.74
CA GLU A 452 2.73 39.14 -11.41
C GLU A 452 4.08 38.41 -11.39
N ALA A 453 4.15 37.24 -10.78
CA ALA A 453 5.34 36.39 -10.80
C ALA A 453 5.71 35.94 -12.23
N ALA A 454 4.72 35.52 -13.03
CA ALA A 454 4.92 35.17 -14.43
C ALA A 454 5.40 36.37 -15.26
N ARG A 455 4.87 37.57 -15.01
CA ARG A 455 5.31 38.80 -15.66
C ARG A 455 6.77 39.11 -15.34
N ALA A 456 7.18 39.02 -14.08
CA ALA A 456 8.56 39.26 -13.67
C ALA A 456 9.54 38.30 -14.38
N LEU A 457 9.18 37.02 -14.51
CA LEU A 457 9.95 36.03 -15.27
C LEU A 457 10.04 36.39 -16.76
N ARG A 458 8.93 36.80 -17.40
CA ARG A 458 8.91 37.25 -18.80
C ARG A 458 9.80 38.48 -19.01
N GLU A 459 9.79 39.43 -18.08
CA GLU A 459 10.67 40.61 -18.09
C GLU A 459 12.16 40.24 -17.95
N ALA A 460 12.46 39.15 -17.23
CA ALA A 460 13.79 38.56 -17.13
C ALA A 460 14.19 37.72 -18.36
N GLY A 461 13.33 37.62 -19.38
CA GLY A 461 13.60 36.87 -20.62
C GLY A 461 13.28 35.37 -20.53
N VAL A 462 12.58 34.92 -19.50
CA VAL A 462 12.14 33.53 -19.34
C VAL A 462 10.82 33.31 -20.07
N THR A 463 10.72 32.20 -20.82
CA THR A 463 9.46 31.82 -21.46
C THR A 463 8.52 31.22 -20.42
N VAL A 464 7.39 31.88 -20.18
CA VAL A 464 6.38 31.40 -19.22
C VAL A 464 5.09 31.03 -19.95
N LYS A 465 4.63 29.79 -19.77
CA LYS A 465 3.38 29.27 -20.34
C LYS A 465 2.32 29.09 -19.24
N PRO A 466 1.04 29.31 -19.55
CA PRO A 466 -0.05 28.94 -18.63
C PRO A 466 -0.17 27.42 -18.54
N LEU A 467 -0.42 26.89 -17.34
CA LEU A 467 -0.67 25.46 -17.10
C LEU A 467 -1.68 25.25 -15.99
N TYR A 468 -2.75 24.56 -16.34
CA TYR A 468 -3.66 23.93 -15.39
C TYR A 468 -3.27 22.46 -15.19
N CYS A 469 -3.29 22.02 -13.94
CA CYS A 469 -3.01 20.64 -13.56
C CYS A 469 -4.19 20.13 -12.73
N GLU A 470 -4.93 19.16 -13.28
CA GLU A 470 -6.09 18.57 -12.58
C GLU A 470 -5.68 17.87 -11.27
N ASN A 471 -4.45 17.37 -11.21
CA ASN A 471 -3.92 16.71 -10.03
C ASN A 471 -2.41 16.88 -9.96
N VAL A 472 -1.86 16.47 -8.81
CA VAL A 472 -0.43 16.56 -8.52
C VAL A 472 0.44 15.86 -9.57
N PHE A 473 0.02 14.74 -10.15
CA PHE A 473 0.83 14.02 -11.14
C PHE A 473 1.01 14.82 -12.42
N ALA A 474 -0.04 15.49 -12.90
CA ALA A 474 0.01 16.31 -14.11
C ALA A 474 1.12 17.39 -14.02
N ARG A 475 1.41 17.89 -12.82
CA ARG A 475 2.47 18.88 -12.61
C ARG A 475 3.88 18.35 -12.82
N TYR A 476 4.10 17.06 -12.60
CA TYR A 476 5.41 16.41 -12.78
C TYR A 476 5.68 15.99 -14.23
N LEU A 477 4.66 16.00 -15.10
CA LEU A 477 4.77 15.54 -16.48
C LEU A 477 5.09 16.66 -17.48
N THR A 478 5.53 17.83 -17.01
CA THR A 478 5.79 18.99 -17.86
C THR A 478 6.84 18.72 -18.94
N SER A 479 7.91 18.00 -18.62
CA SER A 479 8.94 17.62 -19.59
C SER A 479 8.49 16.58 -20.63
N VAL A 480 7.36 15.91 -20.41
CA VAL A 480 6.76 15.00 -21.42
C VAL A 480 6.17 15.82 -22.58
N VAL A 481 5.68 17.02 -22.31
CA VAL A 481 5.00 17.88 -23.29
C VAL A 481 5.82 19.11 -23.71
N GLU A 482 6.89 19.42 -22.98
CA GLU A 482 7.81 20.51 -23.28
C GLU A 482 9.26 20.02 -23.24
N SER A 483 9.97 20.18 -24.34
CA SER A 483 11.36 19.73 -24.47
C SER A 483 12.40 20.80 -24.12
N ASP A 484 12.01 22.08 -24.09
CA ASP A 484 12.90 23.18 -23.71
C ASP A 484 12.91 23.36 -22.18
N PRO A 485 13.98 22.93 -21.47
CA PRO A 485 14.03 22.96 -20.00
C PRO A 485 14.03 24.38 -19.41
N THR A 486 14.20 25.42 -20.24
CA THR A 486 14.16 26.83 -19.80
C THR A 486 12.75 27.38 -19.66
N VAL A 487 11.74 26.70 -20.23
CA VAL A 487 10.34 27.09 -20.08
C VAL A 487 9.91 26.93 -18.62
N ARG A 488 9.10 27.87 -18.14
CA ARG A 488 8.44 27.83 -16.82
C ARG A 488 6.94 27.88 -16.97
N TYR A 489 6.23 27.44 -15.94
CA TYR A 489 4.78 27.39 -15.94
C TYR A 489 4.18 28.30 -14.89
N GLN A 490 3.12 29.00 -15.30
CA GLN A 490 2.23 29.74 -14.43
C GLN A 490 1.04 28.85 -14.10
N ARG A 491 0.81 28.58 -12.81
CA ARG A 491 -0.37 27.85 -12.35
C ARG A 491 -1.63 28.66 -12.70
N LEU A 492 -2.60 27.99 -13.32
CA LEU A 492 -3.91 28.56 -13.62
C LEU A 492 -4.93 28.28 -12.52
N SER A 493 -5.95 29.13 -12.46
CA SER A 493 -7.07 29.01 -11.51
C SER A 493 -7.93 27.78 -11.75
N ASP A 494 -8.11 26.98 -10.70
CA ASP A 494 -9.00 25.80 -10.72
C ASP A 494 -10.44 26.19 -11.08
N ILE A 495 -10.93 27.30 -10.53
CA ILE A 495 -12.27 27.80 -10.81
C ILE A 495 -12.39 28.31 -12.26
N GLY A 496 -11.33 28.91 -12.80
CA GLY A 496 -11.30 29.33 -14.20
C GLY A 496 -11.38 28.14 -15.16
N GLN A 497 -10.76 27.00 -14.81
CA GLN A 497 -10.88 25.78 -15.59
C GLN A 497 -12.25 25.12 -15.41
N ALA A 498 -12.75 25.01 -14.17
CA ALA A 498 -14.06 24.44 -13.87
C ALA A 498 -15.20 25.21 -14.57
N ALA A 499 -15.09 26.54 -14.67
CA ALA A 499 -16.01 27.37 -15.42
C ALA A 499 -15.99 27.06 -16.93
N ARG A 500 -14.82 26.87 -17.54
CA ARG A 500 -14.71 26.47 -18.97
C ARG A 500 -15.28 25.08 -19.24
N SER A 501 -14.98 24.11 -18.38
CA SER A 501 -15.56 22.77 -18.47
C SER A 501 -17.09 22.80 -18.35
N SER A 502 -17.62 23.59 -17.41
CA SER A 502 -19.06 23.79 -17.27
C SER A 502 -19.69 24.52 -18.47
N LEU A 503 -19.01 25.50 -19.07
CA LEU A 503 -19.45 26.14 -20.31
C LEU A 503 -19.57 25.12 -21.44
N SER A 504 -18.56 24.26 -21.63
CA SER A 504 -18.62 23.15 -22.60
C SER A 504 -19.85 22.27 -22.39
N ARG A 505 -20.11 21.88 -21.13
CA ARG A 505 -21.30 21.10 -20.78
C ARG A 505 -22.60 21.83 -21.09
N ILE A 506 -22.73 23.12 -20.74
CA ILE A 506 -23.97 23.89 -20.94
C ILE A 506 -24.24 24.15 -22.42
N TYR A 507 -23.22 24.48 -23.22
CA TYR A 507 -23.40 24.64 -24.67
C TYR A 507 -23.93 23.37 -25.33
N ARG A 508 -23.43 22.23 -24.87
CA ARG A 508 -23.89 20.93 -25.33
C ARG A 508 -25.32 20.62 -24.87
N ASP A 509 -25.70 20.95 -23.63
CA ASP A 509 -27.09 20.88 -23.16
C ASP A 509 -28.03 21.77 -24.01
N MET A 510 -27.51 22.88 -24.56
CA MET A 510 -28.20 23.76 -25.51
C MET A 510 -28.18 23.25 -26.97
N GLY A 511 -27.46 22.18 -27.26
CA GLY A 511 -27.27 21.63 -28.61
C GLY A 511 -26.24 22.37 -29.47
N ASP A 512 -25.51 23.34 -28.92
CA ASP A 512 -24.43 24.06 -29.59
C ASP A 512 -23.10 23.29 -29.42
N LEU A 513 -22.96 22.21 -30.20
CA LEU A 513 -21.78 21.35 -30.16
C LEU A 513 -20.50 22.07 -30.62
N ASP A 514 -20.61 23.07 -31.49
CA ASP A 514 -19.45 23.84 -31.98
C ASP A 514 -18.88 24.72 -30.85
N ALA A 515 -19.73 25.42 -30.09
CA ALA A 515 -19.30 26.19 -28.93
C ALA A 515 -18.77 25.29 -27.81
N ALA A 516 -19.38 24.12 -27.59
CA ALA A 516 -18.90 23.13 -26.63
C ALA A 516 -17.50 22.60 -27.00
N GLU A 517 -17.30 22.21 -28.26
CA GLU A 517 -16.00 21.77 -28.79
C GLU A 517 -14.94 22.86 -28.61
N ALA A 518 -15.27 24.12 -28.90
CA ALA A 518 -14.34 25.24 -28.73
C ALA A 518 -13.86 25.39 -27.29
N GLN A 519 -14.77 25.32 -26.31
CA GLN A 519 -14.40 25.38 -24.88
C GLN A 519 -13.56 24.17 -24.45
N ALA A 520 -13.96 22.97 -24.85
CA ALA A 520 -13.23 21.75 -24.51
C ALA A 520 -11.80 21.74 -25.08
N ARG A 521 -11.58 22.28 -26.28
CA ARG A 521 -10.24 22.42 -26.87
C ARG A 521 -9.36 23.37 -26.07
N VAL A 522 -9.91 24.51 -25.62
CA VAL A 522 -9.16 25.44 -24.75
C VAL A 522 -8.80 24.77 -23.43
N CYS A 523 -9.70 23.97 -22.83
CA CYS A 523 -9.38 23.21 -21.63
C CYS A 523 -8.16 22.29 -21.82
N ILE A 524 -8.06 21.60 -22.97
CA ILE A 524 -6.91 20.74 -23.31
C ILE A 524 -5.64 21.58 -23.55
N GLU A 525 -5.73 22.69 -24.28
CA GLU A 525 -4.59 23.58 -24.53
C GLU A 525 -3.96 24.14 -23.25
N LEU A 526 -4.79 24.43 -22.25
CA LEU A 526 -4.34 24.92 -20.95
C LEU A 526 -3.88 23.80 -20.01
N ALA A 527 -4.25 22.55 -20.29
CA ALA A 527 -3.97 21.40 -19.42
C ALA A 527 -3.33 20.22 -20.19
N PRO A 528 -2.22 20.45 -20.94
CA PRO A 528 -1.65 19.44 -21.84
C PRO A 528 -1.13 18.19 -21.12
N THR A 529 -0.87 18.28 -19.81
CA THR A 529 -0.42 17.15 -18.97
C THR A 529 -1.56 16.46 -18.20
N SER A 530 -2.80 16.92 -18.36
CA SER A 530 -3.96 16.42 -17.61
C SER A 530 -4.88 15.59 -18.50
N ALA A 531 -4.82 14.26 -18.37
CA ALA A 531 -5.71 13.36 -19.09
C ALA A 531 -7.21 13.68 -18.91
N PRO A 532 -7.70 14.11 -17.73
CA PRO A 532 -9.11 14.49 -17.55
C PRO A 532 -9.58 15.67 -18.39
N ALA A 533 -8.68 16.56 -18.84
CA ALA A 533 -9.05 17.70 -19.69
C ALA A 533 -9.63 17.27 -21.05
N PHE A 534 -9.36 16.04 -21.47
CA PHE A 534 -9.87 15.47 -22.72
C PHE A 534 -11.32 14.96 -22.58
N ASN A 535 -11.84 14.81 -21.35
CA ASN A 535 -13.14 14.18 -21.10
C ASN A 535 -14.31 14.96 -21.72
N ASP A 536 -14.25 16.29 -21.65
CA ASP A 536 -15.28 17.15 -22.23
C ASP A 536 -15.31 17.04 -23.75
N LEU A 537 -14.14 17.00 -24.40
CA LEU A 537 -14.04 16.84 -25.85
C LEU A 537 -14.50 15.45 -26.30
N ILE A 538 -14.12 14.40 -25.56
CA ILE A 538 -14.58 13.03 -25.80
C ILE A 538 -16.11 12.94 -25.69
N THR A 539 -16.71 13.66 -24.74
CA THR A 539 -18.16 13.61 -24.54
C THR A 539 -18.91 14.51 -25.52
N CYS A 540 -18.34 15.63 -25.96
CA CYS A 540 -18.83 16.41 -27.08
C CYS A 540 -18.90 15.55 -28.37
N PHE A 541 -17.84 14.80 -28.69
CA PHE A 541 -17.84 13.93 -29.86
C PHE A 541 -18.76 12.73 -29.76
N ALA A 542 -18.99 12.19 -28.57
CA ALA A 542 -19.95 11.09 -28.41
C ALA A 542 -21.39 11.55 -28.66
N GLU A 543 -21.77 12.73 -28.19
CA GLU A 543 -23.13 13.27 -28.43
C GLU A 543 -23.34 13.69 -29.89
N GLY A 544 -22.26 14.03 -30.61
CA GLY A 544 -22.28 14.24 -32.06
C GLY A 544 -22.09 12.97 -32.91
N ASP A 545 -22.06 11.77 -32.31
CA ASP A 545 -21.77 10.49 -32.98
C ASP A 545 -20.46 10.48 -33.81
N HIS A 546 -19.47 11.29 -33.40
CA HIS A 546 -18.17 11.43 -34.06
C HIS A 546 -17.13 10.43 -33.51
N TYR A 547 -17.44 9.13 -33.58
CA TYR A 547 -16.63 8.06 -32.98
C TYR A 547 -15.18 7.99 -33.49
N ASP A 548 -14.93 8.28 -34.78
CA ASP A 548 -13.57 8.36 -35.33
C ASP A 548 -12.74 9.44 -34.63
N ARG A 549 -13.35 10.57 -34.26
CA ARG A 549 -12.65 11.65 -33.52
C ARG A 549 -12.40 11.26 -32.08
N ILE A 550 -13.29 10.49 -31.44
CA ILE A 550 -13.05 9.94 -30.09
C ILE A 550 -11.81 9.05 -30.11
N ILE A 551 -11.66 8.20 -31.13
CA ILE A 551 -10.48 7.31 -31.25
C ILE A 551 -9.18 8.13 -31.26
N GLU A 552 -9.13 9.24 -31.98
CA GLU A 552 -7.93 10.08 -32.02
C GLU A 552 -7.68 10.82 -30.70
N VAL A 553 -8.70 11.48 -30.15
CA VAL A 553 -8.57 12.25 -28.88
C VAL A 553 -8.20 11.35 -27.70
N THR A 554 -8.78 10.15 -27.62
CA THR A 554 -8.46 9.19 -26.55
C THR A 554 -7.02 8.66 -26.64
N LYS A 555 -6.46 8.51 -27.85
CA LYS A 555 -5.03 8.18 -28.01
C LYS A 555 -4.16 9.30 -27.46
N ASP A 556 -4.50 10.56 -27.71
CA ASP A 556 -3.76 11.69 -27.17
C ASP A 556 -3.86 11.76 -25.63
N ALA A 557 -5.06 11.55 -25.08
CA ALA A 557 -5.26 11.49 -23.63
C ALA A 557 -4.44 10.37 -22.96
N LEU A 558 -4.34 9.19 -23.59
CA LEU A 558 -3.54 8.07 -23.09
C LEU A 558 -2.03 8.36 -23.03
N ARG A 559 -1.53 9.41 -23.71
CA ARG A 559 -0.11 9.77 -23.62
C ARG A 559 0.28 10.38 -22.29
N VAL A 560 -0.68 10.94 -21.56
CA VAL A 560 -0.45 11.62 -20.27
C VAL A 560 -1.25 11.01 -19.11
N ALA A 561 -2.02 9.94 -19.38
CA ALA A 561 -2.80 9.25 -18.37
C ALA A 561 -1.90 8.38 -17.47
N VAL A 562 -1.92 8.65 -16.17
CA VAL A 562 -1.12 7.90 -15.18
C VAL A 562 -1.96 7.24 -14.08
N THR A 563 -3.15 7.79 -13.78
CA THR A 563 -3.99 7.25 -12.72
C THR A 563 -4.87 6.10 -13.25
N GLY A 564 -5.14 5.10 -12.41
CA GLY A 564 -5.97 3.97 -12.78
C GLY A 564 -7.39 4.36 -13.22
N ASN A 565 -7.97 5.40 -12.61
CA ASN A 565 -9.30 5.88 -12.95
C ASN A 565 -9.33 6.55 -14.33
N ASP A 566 -8.37 7.45 -14.61
CA ASP A 566 -8.29 8.14 -15.91
C ASP A 566 -8.07 7.14 -17.04
N ILE A 567 -7.13 6.21 -16.84
CA ILE A 567 -6.83 5.15 -17.81
C ILE A 567 -8.06 4.29 -18.08
N SER A 568 -8.80 3.90 -17.03
CA SER A 568 -10.01 3.08 -17.16
C SER A 568 -11.11 3.81 -17.91
N TYR A 569 -11.34 5.09 -17.60
CA TYR A 569 -12.31 5.92 -18.30
C TYR A 569 -11.98 6.03 -19.80
N ILE A 570 -10.72 6.30 -20.13
CA ILE A 570 -10.31 6.49 -21.53
C ILE A 570 -10.43 5.18 -22.31
N PHE A 571 -9.99 4.04 -21.75
CA PHE A 571 -10.17 2.74 -22.41
C PHE A 571 -11.64 2.37 -22.58
N TYR A 572 -12.51 2.69 -21.62
CA TYR A 572 -13.95 2.50 -21.76
C TYR A 572 -14.52 3.29 -22.94
N ARG A 573 -14.21 4.59 -23.03
CA ARG A 573 -14.69 5.44 -24.14
C ARG A 573 -14.12 5.02 -25.49
N LEU A 574 -12.85 4.63 -25.52
CA LEU A 574 -12.21 4.09 -26.73
C LEU A 574 -12.81 2.75 -27.16
N ALA A 575 -13.15 1.87 -26.21
CA ALA A 575 -13.80 0.59 -26.50
C ALA A 575 -15.14 0.82 -27.21
N PHE A 576 -15.97 1.70 -26.66
CA PHE A 576 -17.26 2.05 -27.24
C PHE A 576 -17.10 2.65 -28.64
N ALA A 577 -16.15 3.58 -28.83
CA ALA A 577 -15.88 4.18 -30.14
C ALA A 577 -15.41 3.16 -31.19
N TYR A 578 -14.56 2.20 -30.80
CA TYR A 578 -14.18 1.10 -31.70
C TYR A 578 -15.36 0.19 -32.03
N TRP A 579 -16.26 -0.04 -31.08
CA TRP A 579 -17.46 -0.84 -31.34
C TRP A 579 -18.37 -0.16 -32.36
N GLN A 580 -18.67 1.13 -32.17
CA GLN A 580 -19.52 1.90 -33.10
C GLN A 580 -18.91 2.06 -34.51
N THR A 581 -17.59 1.94 -34.64
CA THR A 581 -16.88 1.95 -35.93
C THR A 581 -16.66 0.55 -36.52
N GLY A 582 -17.20 -0.50 -35.90
CA GLY A 582 -17.11 -1.89 -36.37
C GLY A 582 -15.75 -2.57 -36.12
N ARG A 583 -14.86 -1.95 -35.35
CA ARG A 583 -13.52 -2.46 -35.00
C ARG A 583 -13.60 -3.34 -33.75
N LEU A 584 -14.30 -4.46 -33.88
CA LEU A 584 -14.74 -5.29 -32.74
C LEU A 584 -13.59 -5.89 -31.91
N ARG A 585 -12.45 -6.24 -32.54
CA ARG A 585 -11.30 -6.81 -31.81
C ARG A 585 -10.62 -5.76 -30.94
N GLU A 586 -10.46 -4.56 -31.46
CA GLU A 586 -9.93 -3.43 -30.73
C GLU A 586 -10.86 -3.00 -29.60
N ALA A 587 -12.18 -2.99 -29.85
CA ALA A 587 -13.18 -2.73 -28.82
C ALA A 587 -13.07 -3.74 -27.65
N LEU A 588 -13.02 -5.04 -27.96
CA LEU A 588 -12.84 -6.09 -26.97
C LEU A 588 -11.53 -5.91 -26.20
N ALA A 589 -10.43 -5.60 -26.90
CA ALA A 589 -9.14 -5.39 -26.27
C ALA A 589 -9.15 -4.19 -25.30
N CYS A 590 -9.84 -3.10 -25.65
CA CYS A 590 -10.02 -1.96 -24.76
C CYS A 590 -10.89 -2.30 -23.54
N TYR A 591 -12.02 -2.99 -23.71
CA TYR A 591 -12.85 -3.40 -22.55
C TYR A 591 -12.10 -4.30 -21.57
N LEU A 592 -11.22 -5.18 -22.06
CA LEU A 592 -10.37 -6.02 -21.20
C LEU A 592 -9.35 -5.23 -20.37
N ARG A 593 -9.12 -3.96 -20.69
CA ARG A 593 -8.23 -3.06 -19.93
C ARG A 593 -8.96 -2.29 -18.84
N VAL A 594 -10.29 -2.33 -18.79
CA VAL A 594 -11.12 -1.67 -17.77
C VAL A 594 -11.28 -2.62 -16.57
N PRO A 595 -10.74 -2.30 -15.39
CA PRO A 595 -10.92 -3.12 -14.20
C PRO A 595 -12.39 -3.12 -13.73
N GLU A 596 -12.88 -4.26 -13.28
CA GLU A 596 -14.24 -4.41 -12.72
C GLU A 596 -14.48 -3.50 -11.49
N THR A 597 -13.42 -3.21 -10.73
CA THR A 597 -13.46 -2.33 -9.55
C THR A 597 -13.45 -0.84 -9.88
N SER A 598 -13.23 -0.47 -11.15
CA SER A 598 -13.28 0.93 -11.57
C SER A 598 -14.73 1.43 -11.62
N PRO A 599 -14.97 2.75 -11.58
CA PRO A 599 -16.32 3.30 -11.70
C PRO A 599 -17.05 2.90 -13.00
N MET A 600 -16.32 2.52 -14.05
CA MET A 600 -16.86 2.07 -15.33
C MET A 600 -16.92 0.54 -15.45
N GLY A 601 -16.48 -0.21 -14.44
CA GLY A 601 -16.28 -1.67 -14.52
C GLY A 601 -17.56 -2.45 -14.83
N GLU A 602 -18.66 -2.13 -14.15
CA GLU A 602 -19.95 -2.80 -14.37
C GLU A 602 -20.51 -2.52 -15.79
N ALA A 603 -20.47 -1.26 -16.22
CA ALA A 603 -20.91 -0.86 -17.56
C ALA A 603 -20.06 -1.52 -18.65
N ALA A 604 -18.73 -1.44 -18.52
CA ALA A 604 -17.78 -2.07 -19.42
C ALA A 604 -17.99 -3.59 -19.50
N LEU A 605 -18.27 -4.25 -18.38
CA LEU A 605 -18.54 -5.69 -18.35
C LEU A 605 -19.82 -6.05 -19.12
N ARG A 606 -20.92 -5.30 -18.92
CA ARG A 606 -22.17 -5.51 -19.68
C ARG A 606 -21.94 -5.32 -21.18
N GLU A 607 -21.38 -4.17 -21.57
CA GLU A 607 -21.14 -3.82 -22.97
C GLU A 607 -20.16 -4.80 -23.65
N ARG A 608 -19.15 -5.27 -22.92
CA ARG A 608 -18.26 -6.33 -23.40
C ARG A 608 -19.01 -7.64 -23.68
N ASN A 609 -19.95 -8.03 -22.83
CA ASN A 609 -20.73 -9.26 -23.03
C ASN A 609 -21.68 -9.13 -24.23
N ASP A 610 -22.24 -7.95 -24.44
CA ASP A 610 -23.05 -7.64 -25.62
C ASP A 610 -22.20 -7.70 -26.89
N LEU A 611 -21.00 -7.09 -26.87
CA LEU A 611 -20.02 -7.18 -27.95
C LEU A 611 -19.62 -8.63 -28.25
N LEU A 612 -19.33 -9.44 -27.24
CA LEU A 612 -19.01 -10.86 -27.42
C LEU A 612 -20.17 -11.64 -28.06
N SER A 613 -21.40 -11.32 -27.69
CA SER A 613 -22.60 -11.91 -28.27
C SER A 613 -22.75 -11.52 -29.75
N GLU A 614 -22.46 -10.27 -30.10
CA GLU A 614 -22.44 -9.80 -31.49
C GLU A 614 -21.33 -10.47 -32.31
N MET A 615 -20.13 -10.61 -31.75
CA MET A 615 -19.00 -11.25 -32.42
C MET A 615 -19.27 -12.73 -32.73
N GLY A 616 -19.98 -13.45 -31.86
CA GLY A 616 -20.33 -14.85 -32.05
C GLY A 616 -19.12 -15.74 -32.36
N ASN A 617 -19.11 -16.41 -33.51
CA ASN A 617 -18.00 -17.27 -33.93
C ASN A 617 -16.71 -16.50 -34.30
N ASN A 618 -16.76 -15.17 -34.36
CA ASN A 618 -15.61 -14.31 -34.66
C ASN A 618 -14.86 -13.83 -33.40
N VAL A 619 -15.29 -14.24 -32.20
CA VAL A 619 -14.55 -13.99 -30.96
C VAL A 619 -13.13 -14.58 -31.10
N PRO A 620 -12.07 -13.80 -30.81
CA PRO A 620 -10.71 -14.30 -30.91
C PRO A 620 -10.46 -15.49 -29.98
N GLY A 621 -9.66 -16.45 -30.44
CA GLY A 621 -9.26 -17.61 -29.66
C GLY A 621 -8.25 -17.27 -28.56
N ASN A 622 -7.84 -18.30 -27.81
CA ASN A 622 -6.92 -18.16 -26.66
C ASN A 622 -5.49 -17.70 -27.04
N ASP A 623 -5.12 -17.77 -28.32
CA ASP A 623 -3.83 -17.35 -28.86
C ASP A 623 -3.81 -15.86 -29.29
N TRP A 624 -4.96 -15.19 -29.26
CA TRP A 624 -5.05 -13.77 -29.54
C TRP A 624 -4.41 -12.94 -28.42
N ASP A 625 -3.60 -11.96 -28.80
CA ASP A 625 -3.02 -10.99 -27.88
C ASP A 625 -3.77 -9.65 -28.00
N PRO A 626 -4.63 -9.31 -27.02
CA PRO A 626 -5.31 -8.01 -26.95
C PRO A 626 -4.33 -6.83 -26.97
N THR A 627 -3.16 -7.00 -26.34
CA THR A 627 -2.15 -5.95 -26.23
C THR A 627 -1.50 -5.69 -27.58
N ALA A 628 -1.13 -6.74 -28.32
CA ALA A 628 -0.63 -6.60 -29.69
C ALA A 628 -1.68 -6.00 -30.63
N CYS A 629 -2.97 -6.32 -30.44
CA CYS A 629 -4.07 -5.73 -31.18
C CYS A 629 -4.11 -4.20 -31.01
N LEU A 630 -4.04 -3.73 -29.77
CA LEU A 630 -4.03 -2.30 -29.43
C LEU A 630 -2.77 -1.59 -29.98
N ARG A 631 -1.60 -2.21 -29.85
CA ARG A 631 -0.35 -1.67 -30.43
C ARG A 631 -0.44 -1.52 -31.94
N THR A 632 -0.99 -2.52 -32.64
CA THR A 632 -1.19 -2.48 -34.10
C THR A 632 -2.17 -1.37 -34.50
N ALA A 633 -3.17 -1.11 -33.66
CA ALA A 633 -4.12 -0.01 -33.83
C ALA A 633 -3.53 1.37 -33.46
N GLY A 634 -2.28 1.45 -33.02
CA GLY A 634 -1.62 2.69 -32.60
C GLY A 634 -2.17 3.25 -31.28
N VAL A 635 -2.73 2.41 -30.41
CA VAL A 635 -3.26 2.82 -29.11
C VAL A 635 -2.13 2.84 -28.08
N PRO A 636 -1.84 4.00 -27.45
CA PRO A 636 -0.85 4.08 -26.38
C PRO A 636 -1.28 3.25 -25.17
N LEU A 637 -0.36 2.50 -24.58
CA LEU A 637 -0.65 1.63 -23.44
C LEU A 637 -0.25 2.31 -22.15
N ALA A 638 -1.11 3.21 -21.68
CA ALA A 638 -0.89 3.99 -20.48
C ALA A 638 -0.75 3.13 -19.18
N PRO A 639 0.04 3.59 -18.20
CA PRO A 639 1.02 4.69 -18.31
C PRO A 639 2.17 4.31 -19.26
N LEU A 640 2.68 5.28 -20.02
CA LEU A 640 3.79 5.05 -20.95
C LEU A 640 5.14 4.97 -20.23
N ASP A 641 6.10 4.27 -20.84
CA ASP A 641 7.44 4.06 -20.25
C ASP A 641 8.17 5.39 -20.02
N ASP A 642 8.14 6.31 -20.99
CA ASP A 642 8.73 7.65 -20.90
C ASP A 642 8.09 8.52 -19.81
N VAL A 643 6.78 8.43 -19.65
CA VAL A 643 6.04 9.07 -18.54
C VAL A 643 6.50 8.51 -17.20
N MET A 644 6.66 7.18 -17.09
CA MET A 644 7.11 6.56 -15.84
C MET A 644 8.61 6.81 -15.57
N GLU A 645 9.45 7.00 -16.59
CA GLU A 645 10.84 7.46 -16.45
C GLU A 645 10.91 8.84 -15.79
N VAL A 646 10.06 9.80 -16.21
CA VAL A 646 9.96 11.12 -15.57
C VAL A 646 9.51 10.99 -14.11
N VAL A 647 8.48 10.18 -13.85
CA VAL A 647 7.97 9.92 -12.49
C VAL A 647 9.04 9.31 -11.60
N GLY A 648 9.72 8.26 -12.07
CA GLY A 648 10.77 7.56 -11.33
C GLY A 648 11.96 8.48 -11.03
N ARG A 649 12.36 9.28 -12.03
CA ARG A 649 13.45 10.25 -11.87
C ARG A 649 13.12 11.34 -10.85
N ALA A 650 11.95 11.96 -10.96
CA ALA A 650 11.50 12.98 -10.03
C ALA A 650 11.37 12.43 -8.60
N LEU A 651 10.82 11.22 -8.44
CA LEU A 651 10.67 10.54 -7.14
C LEU A 651 12.00 10.39 -6.42
N VAL A 652 12.97 9.77 -7.09
CA VAL A 652 14.29 9.48 -6.50
C VAL A 652 15.02 10.76 -6.13
N LEU A 653 15.07 11.73 -7.06
CA LEU A 653 15.78 12.99 -6.85
C LEU A 653 15.16 13.85 -5.73
N LEU A 654 13.83 13.95 -5.66
CA LEU A 654 13.15 14.69 -4.59
C LEU A 654 13.38 14.05 -3.22
N CYS A 655 13.38 12.71 -3.16
CA CYS A 655 13.65 11.99 -1.92
C CYS A 655 15.08 12.25 -1.42
N ASP A 656 16.07 12.14 -2.30
CA ASP A 656 17.49 12.38 -2.00
C ASP A 656 17.79 13.85 -1.66
N GLN A 657 16.96 14.79 -2.13
CA GLN A 657 17.05 16.22 -1.81
C GLN A 657 16.25 16.65 -0.58
N ASN A 658 15.83 15.70 0.27
CA ASN A 658 15.06 15.97 1.49
C ASN A 658 13.71 16.66 1.25
N MET A 659 13.01 16.35 0.16
CA MET A 659 11.71 16.92 -0.22
C MET A 659 10.58 15.86 -0.15
N PRO A 660 10.27 15.30 1.04
CA PRO A 660 9.43 14.11 1.15
C PRO A 660 7.98 14.34 0.72
N LEU A 661 7.41 15.51 0.97
CA LEU A 661 6.02 15.80 0.59
C LEU A 661 5.83 15.95 -0.92
N ALA A 662 6.84 16.45 -1.64
CA ALA A 662 6.85 16.47 -3.11
C ALA A 662 7.06 15.06 -3.69
N ALA A 663 7.89 14.23 -3.04
CA ALA A 663 8.14 12.85 -3.48
C ALA A 663 6.96 11.88 -3.22
N ALA A 664 6.19 12.09 -2.15
CA ALA A 664 5.18 11.13 -1.68
C ALA A 664 4.08 10.76 -2.69
N PRO A 665 3.53 11.69 -3.50
CA PRO A 665 2.58 11.33 -4.56
C PRO A 665 3.21 10.39 -5.58
N LEU A 666 4.42 10.69 -6.06
CA LEU A 666 5.13 9.88 -7.04
C LEU A 666 5.42 8.47 -6.50
N ALA A 667 5.84 8.36 -5.23
CA ALA A 667 6.01 7.08 -4.56
C ALA A 667 4.72 6.27 -4.56
N SER A 668 3.57 6.92 -4.30
CA SER A 668 2.26 6.27 -4.32
C SER A 668 1.89 5.76 -5.71
N LEU A 669 2.15 6.56 -6.76
CA LEU A 669 1.91 6.16 -8.14
C LEU A 669 2.76 4.96 -8.54
N VAL A 670 4.07 5.01 -8.26
CA VAL A 670 4.98 3.90 -8.53
C VAL A 670 4.57 2.64 -7.77
N ALA A 671 4.19 2.77 -6.50
CA ALA A 671 3.73 1.66 -5.67
C ALA A 671 2.47 0.99 -6.26
N SER A 672 1.48 1.77 -6.68
CA SER A 672 0.26 1.26 -7.31
C SER A 672 0.51 0.61 -8.67
N THR A 673 1.37 1.21 -9.50
CA THR A 673 1.73 0.66 -10.82
C THR A 673 2.48 -0.66 -10.69
N GLN A 674 3.39 -0.79 -9.72
CA GLN A 674 4.15 -2.02 -9.47
C GLN A 674 3.42 -3.03 -8.58
N ARG A 675 2.33 -2.62 -7.90
CA ARG A 675 1.64 -3.39 -6.84
C ARG A 675 2.61 -3.86 -5.77
N ASN A 676 3.36 -2.91 -5.21
CA ASN A 676 4.45 -3.19 -4.29
C ASN A 676 4.20 -2.56 -2.92
N ASP A 677 3.94 -3.39 -1.92
CA ASP A 677 3.59 -2.96 -0.55
C ASP A 677 4.74 -2.21 0.14
N ILE A 678 6.00 -2.56 -0.15
CA ILE A 678 7.17 -1.85 0.38
C ILE A 678 7.14 -0.39 -0.09
N LEU A 679 6.82 -0.15 -1.36
CA LEU A 679 6.73 1.22 -1.89
C LEU A 679 5.49 1.95 -1.36
N HIS A 680 4.41 1.24 -1.04
CA HIS A 680 3.27 1.84 -0.33
C HIS A 680 3.67 2.32 1.08
N ALA A 681 4.46 1.55 1.81
CA ALA A 681 4.99 1.95 3.12
C ALA A 681 5.95 3.15 3.02
N VAL A 682 6.82 3.17 2.01
CA VAL A 682 7.68 4.34 1.70
C VAL A 682 6.81 5.57 1.39
N ALA A 683 5.80 5.44 0.54
CA ALA A 683 4.92 6.55 0.18
C ALA A 683 4.16 7.11 1.40
N ALA A 684 3.64 6.25 2.27
CA ALA A 684 2.97 6.65 3.51
C ALA A 684 3.94 7.38 4.45
N SER A 685 5.15 6.87 4.61
CA SER A 685 6.21 7.47 5.43
C SER A 685 6.67 8.82 4.89
N LEU A 686 6.81 8.96 3.57
CA LEU A 686 7.08 10.24 2.93
C LEU A 686 5.94 11.24 3.12
N ARG A 687 4.67 10.81 3.14
CA ARG A 687 3.50 11.68 3.30
C ARG A 687 3.20 12.10 4.74
N GLN A 688 3.43 11.21 5.70
CA GLN A 688 3.02 11.43 7.09
C GLN A 688 4.21 11.65 8.03
N GLY A 689 5.38 11.08 7.74
CA GLY A 689 6.51 11.08 8.66
C GLY A 689 6.22 10.23 9.90
N VAL A 690 6.87 10.59 11.00
CA VAL A 690 6.68 10.02 12.34
C VAL A 690 5.80 10.93 13.18
#